data_AF-A0A950B1K2-F1
#
_entry.id   AF-A0A950B1K2-F1
#
_cell.length_a   1.000
_cell.length_b   1.000
_cell.length_c   1.000
_cell.angle_alpha   90.00
_cell.angle_beta   90.00
_cell.angle_gamma   90.00
#
_symmetry.space_group_name_H-M   'P 1'
#
loop_
_entity.id
_entity.type
_entity.pdbx_description
1 polymer ?
#
loop_
_entity_poly.entity_id
_entity_poly.type
_entity_poly.pdbx_seq_one_letter_code
_entity_poly.pdbx_strand_id
1 'polypeptide(L)'
;MMADSLFATADWFSTVLEDPEATRRWLAGLGVRDPERGFRNFRDLAERGRPRSLIPLFAAQLHSVLPRCPDPDMALTNLERFVAACPEPEATLRDLIGHPRTTEVLVQLFSTSQHFSELIIRDPPLLDWLRGGAQRRDREALIAELWAEAVDARDEASERMVLRRFCRHEILRIGYDDIVRGAPLEVITSDLSQLADSCVEVACRLARRRAEARHGVPSGHKGKPARFVVLAMGKLGGEELNYSSDIDLIFLYDVEGQTSGPRLVSNAEFFARMGGDVVRLLSDHTALGRAYRVDMRLRPEGDQGALARSLAATLGYYETSGRTWERQALIKCRAVAGDLDLGRTFLDAITPFVYRRYLSGAEISEIKAMKRRIEQRTVSAGTAEFEVKTGRGGIRDVEFVVQFLQLLHGGQYPQVRHPNTLRGIARLEQVGCLTPEESSFMEDTYRFLRQVEHRLQTMFDRQTHEMPRDLEELRILAIRMGYSPTSAWEDRAGPAQRFLNDYRAKTDLNRKILNHLLHDAFRDDAGAAADPVVDLVLDPDPAPEHVAEALAPYPFQDRQVAYQNLMALACEDFPFLSQARCRHFFAAIAPRLLQAVSRAPNPDMALTNLEKVSASLGAKAILWELFHFNPPTLRLYVELCATSQFLSEILINNPGMIDELMDSLVVNRPKPASAIQAELAELCRGAEDLAPILLSFRNQEWVRIGTRDILGRGSVRVVTRELADVASAIVAQVARDQWHRRAV
;
A
#
# COMPACT_ATOMS: atom_id res chain seq x y z
N MET A 1 -19.14 12.74 46.14
CA MET A 1 -18.07 12.56 47.15
C MET A 1 -16.78 12.43 46.37
N MET A 2 -16.24 13.55 45.87
CA MET A 2 -15.30 14.49 46.52
C MET A 2 -13.86 13.96 46.54
N ALA A 3 -13.00 14.66 45.78
CA ALA A 3 -11.56 14.88 45.97
C ALA A 3 -10.69 13.70 46.46
N ASP A 4 -10.09 12.93 45.55
CA ASP A 4 -9.04 11.95 45.92
C ASP A 4 -8.01 11.67 44.81
N SER A 5 -7.85 12.55 43.81
CA SER A 5 -6.90 12.31 42.71
C SER A 5 -5.48 12.84 42.97
N LEU A 6 -5.11 13.20 44.21
CA LEU A 6 -3.83 13.88 44.45
C LEU A 6 -2.85 13.19 45.39
N PHE A 7 -3.21 12.17 46.18
CA PHE A 7 -2.22 11.43 46.98
C PHE A 7 -2.69 9.99 47.27
N ALA A 8 -2.73 9.13 46.25
CA ALA A 8 -2.79 7.67 46.45
C ALA A 8 -1.45 7.19 47.03
N THR A 9 -1.25 7.43 48.32
CA THR A 9 -0.07 7.04 49.09
C THR A 9 -0.19 5.58 49.52
N ALA A 10 0.94 4.95 49.90
CA ALA A 10 0.93 3.59 50.42
C ALA A 10 -0.04 3.41 51.62
N ASP A 11 -0.27 4.48 52.40
CA ASP A 11 -1.21 4.49 53.52
C ASP A 11 -2.68 4.45 53.06
N TRP A 12 -3.02 5.16 51.99
CA TRP A 12 -4.36 5.09 51.38
C TRP A 12 -4.66 3.67 50.88
N PHE A 13 -3.72 3.07 50.16
CA PHE A 13 -3.85 1.69 49.70
C PHE A 13 -3.92 0.68 50.85
N SER A 14 -3.18 0.90 51.95
CA SER A 14 -3.29 0.03 53.13
C SER A 14 -4.72 -0.01 53.67
N THR A 15 -5.44 1.12 53.65
CA THR A 15 -6.83 1.20 54.09
C THR A 15 -7.80 0.59 53.07
N VAL A 16 -7.61 0.88 51.78
CA VAL A 16 -8.49 0.39 50.70
C VAL A 16 -8.43 -1.13 50.56
N LEU A 17 -7.25 -1.72 50.78
CA LEU A 17 -7.02 -3.16 50.63
C LEU A 17 -7.54 -4.01 51.80
N GLU A 18 -7.92 -3.39 52.93
CA GLU A 18 -8.58 -4.07 54.05
C GLU A 18 -10.09 -4.25 53.82
N ASP A 19 -10.72 -3.42 52.98
CA ASP A 19 -12.13 -3.51 52.60
C ASP A 19 -12.28 -4.11 51.19
N PRO A 20 -12.83 -5.34 51.05
CA PRO A 20 -13.10 -5.95 49.76
C PRO A 20 -13.94 -5.08 48.83
N GLU A 21 -14.92 -4.33 49.36
CA GLU A 21 -15.81 -3.50 48.56
C GLU A 21 -15.13 -2.19 48.11
N ALA A 22 -14.27 -1.61 48.94
CA ALA A 22 -13.41 -0.51 48.53
C ALA A 22 -12.42 -0.96 47.43
N THR A 23 -11.84 -2.15 47.56
CA THR A 23 -10.90 -2.69 46.55
C THR A 23 -11.59 -2.91 45.21
N ARG A 24 -12.81 -3.50 45.20
CA ARG A 24 -13.60 -3.66 43.96
C ARG A 24 -13.91 -2.32 43.29
N ARG A 25 -14.33 -1.31 44.08
CA ARG A 25 -14.62 0.03 43.55
C ARG A 25 -13.37 0.71 42.99
N TRP A 26 -12.23 0.54 43.64
CA TRP A 26 -10.94 1.01 43.12
C TRP A 26 -10.61 0.35 41.78
N LEU A 27 -10.67 -0.98 41.69
CA LEU A 27 -10.42 -1.72 40.44
C LEU A 27 -11.37 -1.31 39.32
N ALA A 28 -12.67 -1.14 39.62
CA ALA A 28 -13.65 -0.63 38.67
C ALA A 28 -13.26 0.78 38.16
N GLY A 29 -12.77 1.65 39.05
CA GLY A 29 -12.23 2.96 38.70
C GLY A 29 -10.97 2.93 37.83
N LEU A 30 -10.22 1.83 37.82
CA LEU A 30 -9.07 1.60 36.93
C LEU A 30 -9.46 1.03 35.56
N GLY A 31 -10.75 0.78 35.33
CA GLY A 31 -11.26 0.26 34.07
C GLY A 31 -11.53 -1.24 34.05
N VAL A 32 -11.29 -1.97 35.16
CA VAL A 32 -11.60 -3.41 35.30
C VAL A 32 -13.12 -3.62 35.24
N ARG A 33 -13.58 -4.42 34.28
CA ARG A 33 -15.01 -4.64 33.98
C ARG A 33 -15.65 -5.73 34.82
N ASP A 34 -14.85 -6.72 35.25
CA ASP A 34 -15.26 -7.73 36.22
C ASP A 34 -14.51 -7.50 37.54
N PRO A 35 -14.98 -6.55 38.40
CA PRO A 35 -14.31 -6.24 39.66
C PRO A 35 -14.20 -7.44 40.60
N GLU A 36 -15.10 -8.43 40.49
CA GLU A 36 -15.05 -9.62 41.33
C GLU A 36 -13.90 -10.54 40.93
N ARG A 37 -13.72 -10.78 39.61
CA ARG A 37 -12.54 -11.49 39.12
C ARG A 37 -11.26 -10.68 39.34
N GLY A 38 -11.29 -9.38 39.09
CA GLY A 38 -10.15 -8.50 39.37
C GLY A 38 -9.72 -8.55 40.83
N PHE A 39 -10.68 -8.49 41.75
CA PHE A 39 -10.44 -8.61 43.19
C PHE A 39 -9.81 -9.96 43.54
N ARG A 40 -10.33 -11.08 43.00
CA ARG A 40 -9.73 -12.41 43.21
C ARG A 40 -8.29 -12.46 42.71
N ASN A 41 -8.03 -12.05 41.47
CA ASN A 41 -6.68 -12.03 40.91
C ASN A 41 -5.71 -11.18 41.75
N PHE A 42 -6.15 -9.98 42.17
CA PHE A 42 -5.34 -9.10 43.00
C PHE A 42 -5.08 -9.67 44.39
N ARG A 43 -6.10 -10.24 45.04
CA ARG A 43 -5.96 -10.91 46.34
C ARG A 43 -4.98 -12.08 46.24
N ASP A 44 -5.10 -12.90 45.21
CA ASP A 44 -4.22 -14.06 45.02
C ASP A 44 -2.76 -13.61 44.74
N LEU A 45 -2.55 -12.46 44.09
CA LEU A 45 -1.23 -11.82 44.01
C LEU A 45 -0.73 -11.32 45.39
N ALA A 46 -1.61 -10.66 46.16
CA ALA A 46 -1.29 -10.12 47.47
C ALA A 46 -0.96 -11.20 48.51
N GLU A 47 -1.62 -12.37 48.44
CA GLU A 47 -1.35 -13.52 49.29
C GLU A 47 0.03 -14.14 49.04
N ARG A 48 0.49 -14.11 47.78
CA ARG A 48 1.82 -14.57 47.36
C ARG A 48 2.93 -13.57 47.66
N GLY A 49 2.60 -12.28 47.83
CA GLY A 49 3.57 -11.23 48.13
C GLY A 49 3.90 -11.13 49.62
N ARG A 50 5.12 -11.49 49.99
CA ARG A 50 5.69 -11.24 51.32
C ARG A 50 6.96 -10.37 51.20
N PRO A 51 7.16 -9.38 52.09
CA PRO A 51 6.25 -8.95 53.16
C PRO A 51 5.01 -8.21 52.64
N ARG A 52 3.88 -8.34 53.37
CA ARG A 52 2.58 -7.70 53.00
C ARG A 52 2.67 -6.17 52.89
N SER A 53 3.67 -5.55 53.52
CA SER A 53 3.96 -4.11 53.43
C SER A 53 4.32 -3.63 52.02
N LEU A 54 4.66 -4.54 51.09
CA LEU A 54 4.95 -4.19 49.69
C LEU A 54 3.70 -4.14 48.80
N ILE A 55 2.58 -4.73 49.23
CA ILE A 55 1.35 -4.77 48.42
C ILE A 55 0.78 -3.37 48.15
N PRO A 56 0.76 -2.42 49.09
CA PRO A 56 0.35 -1.04 48.80
C PRO A 56 1.20 -0.36 47.71
N LEU A 57 2.50 -0.64 47.65
CA LEU A 57 3.38 -0.12 46.59
C LEU A 57 3.02 -0.72 45.23
N PHE A 58 2.71 -2.02 45.19
CA PHE A 58 2.25 -2.67 43.98
C PHE A 58 0.90 -2.13 43.49
N ALA A 59 -0.04 -1.90 44.41
CA ALA A 59 -1.33 -1.29 44.12
C ALA A 59 -1.17 0.13 43.54
N ALA A 60 -0.23 0.92 44.09
CA ALA A 60 0.10 2.23 43.53
C ALA A 60 0.67 2.14 42.10
N GLN A 61 1.52 1.16 41.81
CA GLN A 61 2.00 0.91 40.44
C GLN A 61 0.84 0.57 39.50
N LEU A 62 -0.02 -0.39 39.87
CA LEU A 62 -1.18 -0.79 39.07
C LEU A 62 -2.17 0.37 38.85
N HIS A 63 -2.37 1.22 39.87
CA HIS A 63 -3.22 2.42 39.76
C HIS A 63 -2.73 3.38 38.67
N SER A 64 -1.41 3.48 38.48
CA SER A 64 -0.83 4.35 37.45
C SER A 64 -0.87 3.75 36.04
N VAL A 65 -0.80 2.42 35.90
CA VAL A 65 -0.62 1.73 34.61
C VAL A 65 -1.94 1.22 34.03
N LEU A 66 -2.80 0.59 34.83
CA LEU A 66 -4.03 -0.06 34.34
C LEU A 66 -4.98 0.88 33.58
N PRO A 67 -5.20 2.15 34.00
CA PRO A 67 -6.10 3.05 33.27
C PRO A 67 -5.66 3.37 31.83
N ARG A 68 -4.36 3.18 31.52
CA ARG A 68 -3.78 3.43 30.19
C ARG A 68 -3.80 2.20 29.29
N CYS A 69 -4.19 1.05 29.82
CA CYS A 69 -4.13 -0.22 29.13
C CYS A 69 -5.39 -0.47 28.29
N PRO A 70 -5.27 -1.18 27.16
CA PRO A 70 -6.43 -1.57 26.35
C PRO A 70 -7.45 -2.42 27.13
N ASP A 71 -6.96 -3.45 27.82
CA ASP A 71 -7.77 -4.44 28.56
C ASP A 71 -7.20 -4.70 29.97
N PRO A 72 -7.64 -3.95 30.99
CA PRO A 72 -7.20 -4.13 32.38
C PRO A 72 -7.55 -5.49 32.99
N ASP A 73 -8.68 -6.09 32.61
CA ASP A 73 -9.12 -7.41 33.09
C ASP A 73 -8.15 -8.51 32.63
N MET A 74 -7.79 -8.49 31.34
CA MET A 74 -6.82 -9.41 30.75
C MET A 74 -5.44 -9.22 31.38
N ALA A 75 -5.03 -7.96 31.58
CA ALA A 75 -3.75 -7.62 32.20
C ALA A 75 -3.61 -8.22 33.60
N LEU A 76 -4.59 -8.00 34.47
CA LEU A 76 -4.58 -8.51 35.84
C LEU A 76 -4.61 -10.03 35.89
N THR A 77 -5.41 -10.66 35.02
CA THR A 77 -5.46 -12.13 34.93
C THR A 77 -4.09 -12.69 34.54
N ASN A 78 -3.47 -12.17 33.49
CA ASN A 78 -2.21 -12.70 33.00
C ASN A 78 -1.05 -12.38 33.96
N LEU A 79 -1.11 -11.26 34.67
CA LEU A 79 -0.14 -10.93 35.72
C LEU A 79 -0.19 -11.92 36.89
N GLU A 80 -1.38 -12.28 37.35
CA GLU A 80 -1.58 -13.32 38.38
C GLU A 80 -1.02 -14.66 37.89
N ARG A 81 -1.40 -15.08 36.68
CA ARG A 81 -0.95 -16.34 36.09
C ARG A 81 0.56 -16.40 35.90
N PHE A 82 1.19 -15.29 35.51
CA PHE A 82 2.64 -15.20 35.35
C PHE A 82 3.36 -15.40 36.68
N VAL A 83 2.95 -14.67 37.72
CA VAL A 83 3.54 -14.80 39.06
C VAL A 83 3.33 -16.21 39.61
N ALA A 84 2.17 -16.82 39.37
CA ALA A 84 1.87 -18.19 39.78
C ALA A 84 2.68 -19.26 39.01
N ALA A 85 3.06 -18.99 37.75
CA ALA A 85 3.87 -19.90 36.95
C ALA A 85 5.37 -19.84 37.27
N CYS A 86 5.83 -18.78 37.93
CA CYS A 86 7.24 -18.63 38.31
C CYS A 86 7.61 -19.60 39.44
N PRO A 87 8.84 -20.16 39.46
CA PRO A 87 9.29 -21.08 40.51
C PRO A 87 9.27 -20.46 41.91
N GLU A 88 9.56 -19.15 42.01
CA GLU A 88 9.55 -18.37 43.25
C GLU A 88 8.59 -17.17 43.13
N PRO A 89 7.26 -17.36 43.33
CA PRO A 89 6.27 -16.31 43.15
C PRO A 89 6.50 -15.08 44.04
N GLU A 90 6.94 -15.29 45.27
CA GLU A 90 7.24 -14.21 46.23
C GLU A 90 8.41 -13.35 45.75
N ALA A 91 9.51 -13.98 45.33
CA ALA A 91 10.68 -13.28 44.82
C ALA A 91 10.37 -12.54 43.51
N THR A 92 9.60 -13.18 42.63
CA THR A 92 9.13 -12.58 41.37
C THR A 92 8.31 -11.33 41.63
N LEU A 93 7.32 -11.40 42.52
CA LEU A 93 6.48 -10.25 42.83
C LEU A 93 7.28 -9.13 43.50
N ARG A 94 8.24 -9.47 44.37
CA ARG A 94 9.16 -8.48 44.95
C ARG A 94 10.03 -7.80 43.89
N ASP A 95 10.52 -8.56 42.90
CA ASP A 95 11.29 -8.02 41.78
C ASP A 95 10.46 -7.04 40.93
N LEU A 96 9.22 -7.40 40.61
CA LEU A 96 8.29 -6.53 39.89
C LEU A 96 8.03 -5.23 40.67
N ILE A 97 7.79 -5.32 41.98
CA ILE A 97 7.61 -4.15 42.84
C ILE A 97 8.87 -3.28 42.86
N GLY A 98 10.05 -3.90 42.93
CA GLY A 98 11.35 -3.22 42.90
C GLY A 98 11.68 -2.57 41.54
N HIS A 99 11.06 -3.03 40.46
CA HIS A 99 11.29 -2.55 39.09
C HIS A 99 9.98 -2.09 38.42
N PRO A 100 9.47 -0.88 38.74
CA PRO A 100 8.19 -0.38 38.22
C PRO A 100 8.09 -0.37 36.69
N ARG A 101 9.20 -0.12 35.98
CA ARG A 101 9.25 -0.20 34.51
C ARG A 101 8.99 -1.60 33.99
N THR A 102 9.49 -2.64 34.65
CA THR A 102 9.24 -4.04 34.28
C THR A 102 7.75 -4.36 34.45
N THR A 103 7.15 -3.91 35.55
CA THR A 103 5.71 -4.05 35.80
C THR A 103 4.89 -3.34 34.72
N GLU A 104 5.24 -2.10 34.36
CA GLU A 104 4.57 -1.36 33.29
C GLU A 104 4.63 -2.11 31.95
N VAL A 105 5.82 -2.60 31.57
CA VAL A 105 6.03 -3.40 30.36
C VAL A 105 5.17 -4.68 30.35
N LEU A 106 5.18 -5.44 31.45
CA LEU A 106 4.39 -6.67 31.53
C LEU A 106 2.90 -6.38 31.43
N VAL A 107 2.41 -5.38 32.16
CA VAL A 107 0.99 -5.00 32.13
C VAL A 107 0.59 -4.51 30.73
N GLN A 108 1.46 -3.78 30.03
CA GLN A 108 1.23 -3.37 28.65
C GLN A 108 1.15 -4.57 27.70
N LEU A 109 2.08 -5.54 27.79
CA LEU A 109 2.02 -6.77 26.98
C LEU A 109 0.78 -7.60 27.31
N PHE A 110 0.50 -7.78 28.61
CA PHE A 110 -0.61 -8.57 29.12
C PHE A 110 -2.00 -7.99 28.84
N SER A 111 -2.09 -6.68 28.61
CA SER A 111 -3.32 -6.01 28.17
C SER A 111 -3.46 -5.94 26.64
N THR A 112 -2.37 -6.14 25.89
CA THR A 112 -2.37 -5.99 24.43
C THR A 112 -2.49 -7.31 23.69
N SER A 113 -1.81 -8.37 24.15
CA SER A 113 -1.75 -9.65 23.45
C SER A 113 -1.86 -10.84 24.39
N GLN A 114 -2.94 -11.62 24.26
CA GLN A 114 -3.03 -12.90 24.97
C GLN A 114 -1.97 -13.87 24.47
N HIS A 115 -1.64 -13.85 23.17
CA HIS A 115 -0.60 -14.70 22.61
C HIS A 115 0.76 -14.49 23.27
N PHE A 116 1.25 -13.25 23.34
CA PHE A 116 2.53 -12.95 24.01
C PHE A 116 2.47 -13.20 25.51
N SER A 117 1.31 -12.99 26.14
CA SER A 117 1.09 -13.36 27.54
C SER A 117 1.33 -14.84 27.76
N GLU A 118 0.75 -15.72 26.93
CA GLU A 118 0.95 -17.16 27.03
C GLU A 118 2.41 -17.58 26.80
N LEU A 119 3.16 -16.88 25.93
CA LEU A 119 4.58 -17.17 25.73
C LEU A 119 5.39 -16.89 27.00
N ILE A 120 5.22 -15.72 27.60
CA ILE A 120 5.94 -15.33 28.83
C ILE A 120 5.50 -16.17 30.03
N ILE A 121 4.20 -16.47 30.16
CA ILE A 121 3.69 -17.31 31.26
C ILE A 121 4.24 -18.73 31.18
N ARG A 122 4.42 -19.28 29.97
CA ARG A 122 4.96 -20.63 29.77
C ARG A 122 6.47 -20.72 29.94
N ASP A 123 7.19 -19.64 29.68
CA ASP A 123 8.64 -19.56 29.82
C ASP A 123 9.06 -18.23 30.51
N PRO A 124 8.89 -18.12 31.84
CA PRO A 124 9.16 -16.89 32.59
C PRO A 124 10.56 -16.28 32.41
N PRO A 125 11.65 -17.05 32.24
CA PRO A 125 12.97 -16.51 31.90
C PRO A 125 13.02 -15.60 30.67
N LEU A 126 12.04 -15.68 29.75
CA LEU A 126 11.95 -14.76 28.61
C LEU A 126 11.81 -13.30 29.04
N LEU A 127 11.25 -13.03 30.22
CA LEU A 127 11.18 -11.66 30.76
C LEU A 127 12.58 -11.08 30.98
N ASP A 128 13.49 -11.84 31.58
CA ASP A 128 14.85 -11.38 31.84
C ASP A 128 15.64 -11.24 30.55
N TRP A 129 15.38 -12.10 29.56
CA TRP A 129 15.95 -11.95 28.22
C TRP A 129 15.49 -10.65 27.54
N LEU A 130 14.20 -10.31 27.61
CA LEU A 130 13.66 -9.04 27.11
C LEU A 130 14.28 -7.84 27.84
N ARG A 131 14.42 -7.92 29.18
CA ARG A 131 15.09 -6.90 30.01
C ARG A 131 16.57 -6.72 29.67
N GLY A 132 17.25 -7.81 29.34
CA GLY A 132 18.65 -7.84 28.91
C GLY A 132 18.90 -7.13 27.58
N GLY A 133 17.86 -6.59 26.95
CA GLY A 133 17.96 -5.74 25.77
C GLY A 133 17.54 -6.42 24.48
N ALA A 134 17.27 -7.74 24.49
CA ALA A 134 16.83 -8.58 23.35
C ALA A 134 17.05 -7.90 21.99
N GLN A 135 18.31 -7.90 21.55
CA GLN A 135 18.74 -7.07 20.43
C GLN A 135 18.18 -7.60 19.11
N ARG A 136 17.84 -6.66 18.24
CA ARG A 136 17.56 -6.96 16.83
C ARG A 136 18.78 -7.60 16.20
N ARG A 137 18.59 -8.74 15.55
CA ARG A 137 19.62 -9.47 14.81
C ARG A 137 19.34 -9.41 13.32
N ASP A 138 20.40 -9.44 12.52
CA ASP A 138 20.27 -9.63 11.09
C ASP A 138 19.97 -11.10 10.76
N ARG A 139 19.59 -11.34 9.50
CA ARG A 139 19.29 -12.67 8.97
C ARG A 139 20.43 -13.68 9.16
N GLU A 140 21.70 -13.26 9.02
CA GLU A 140 22.83 -14.20 9.11
C GLU A 140 23.04 -14.68 10.54
N ALA A 141 22.93 -13.78 11.52
CA ALA A 141 22.98 -14.11 12.94
C ALA A 141 21.83 -15.04 13.34
N LEU A 142 20.60 -14.77 12.87
CA LEU A 142 19.44 -15.62 13.12
C LEU A 142 19.65 -17.05 12.56
N ILE A 143 20.17 -17.17 11.34
CA ILE A 143 20.48 -18.47 10.72
C ILE A 143 21.57 -19.19 11.51
N ALA A 144 22.64 -18.51 11.90
CA ALA A 144 23.78 -19.12 12.59
C ALA A 144 23.36 -19.73 13.93
N GLU A 145 22.59 -18.99 14.73
CA GLU A 145 22.07 -19.44 16.03
C GLU A 145 21.08 -20.60 15.87
N LEU A 146 20.09 -20.44 14.99
CA LEU A 146 19.09 -21.47 14.75
C LEU A 146 19.72 -22.75 14.18
N TRP A 147 20.70 -22.62 13.28
CA TRP A 147 21.42 -23.76 12.73
C TRP A 147 22.23 -24.50 13.80
N ALA A 148 22.94 -23.77 14.67
CA ALA A 148 23.75 -24.36 15.74
C ALA A 148 22.89 -25.22 16.69
N GLU A 149 21.68 -24.76 17.04
CA GLU A 149 20.76 -25.56 17.85
C GLU A 149 20.13 -26.73 17.07
N ALA A 150 19.77 -26.52 15.80
CA ALA A 150 19.03 -27.51 15.03
C ALA A 150 19.90 -28.65 14.50
N VAL A 151 21.17 -28.41 14.19
CA VAL A 151 22.08 -29.42 13.62
C VAL A 151 22.44 -30.53 14.61
N ASP A 152 22.45 -30.20 15.91
CA ASP A 152 22.74 -31.10 17.03
C ASP A 152 21.49 -31.84 17.54
N ALA A 153 20.32 -31.54 16.99
CA ALA A 153 19.08 -32.23 17.31
C ALA A 153 19.17 -33.72 16.89
N ARG A 154 18.69 -34.60 17.78
CA ARG A 154 18.83 -36.06 17.63
C ARG A 154 18.05 -36.65 16.47
N ASP A 155 16.90 -36.06 16.18
CA ASP A 155 15.93 -36.54 15.20
C ASP A 155 15.08 -35.37 14.65
N GLU A 156 14.21 -35.69 13.70
CA GLU A 156 13.33 -34.69 13.10
C GLU A 156 12.31 -34.07 14.06
N ALA A 157 11.81 -34.86 15.00
CA ALA A 157 10.88 -34.32 15.99
C ALA A 157 11.56 -33.22 16.81
N SER A 158 12.83 -33.42 17.16
CA SER A 158 13.67 -32.49 17.89
C SER A 158 14.00 -31.25 17.04
N GLU A 159 14.38 -31.41 15.77
CA GLU A 159 14.61 -30.29 14.85
C GLU A 159 13.36 -29.40 14.70
N ARG A 160 12.18 -30.00 14.53
CA ARG A 160 10.92 -29.25 14.48
C ARG A 160 10.69 -28.49 15.77
N MET A 161 10.98 -29.08 16.93
CA MET A 161 10.83 -28.42 18.23
C MET A 161 11.73 -27.18 18.34
N VAL A 162 13.00 -27.29 17.91
CA VAL A 162 13.95 -26.18 17.88
C VAL A 162 13.43 -25.04 17.01
N LEU A 163 12.99 -25.33 15.78
CA LEU A 163 12.40 -24.33 14.88
C LEU A 163 11.20 -23.59 15.52
N ARG A 164 10.30 -24.29 16.21
CA ARG A 164 9.13 -23.63 16.86
C ARG A 164 9.54 -22.79 18.06
N ARG A 165 10.44 -23.29 18.90
CA ARG A 165 10.94 -22.55 20.06
C ARG A 165 11.59 -21.24 19.62
N PHE A 166 12.53 -21.32 18.67
CA PHE A 166 13.22 -20.16 18.14
C PHE A 166 12.25 -19.15 17.51
N CYS A 167 11.33 -19.62 16.65
CA CYS A 167 10.33 -18.76 16.03
C CYS A 167 9.47 -18.02 17.07
N ARG A 168 9.02 -18.71 18.12
CA ARG A 168 8.24 -18.09 19.20
C ARG A 168 9.02 -17.05 20.00
N HIS A 169 10.28 -17.32 20.29
CA HIS A 169 11.14 -16.38 21.02
C HIS A 169 11.34 -15.10 20.20
N GLU A 170 11.62 -15.22 18.91
CA GLU A 170 11.76 -14.06 18.03
C GLU A 170 10.46 -13.31 17.79
N ILE A 171 9.34 -14.01 17.62
CA ILE A 171 8.02 -13.38 17.53
C ILE A 171 7.72 -12.56 18.80
N LEU A 172 8.09 -13.06 19.98
CA LEU A 172 7.93 -12.31 21.22
C LEU A 172 8.81 -11.05 21.26
N ARG A 173 10.08 -11.14 20.84
CA ARG A 173 10.96 -9.96 20.73
C ARG A 173 10.39 -8.94 19.77
N ILE A 174 9.95 -9.37 18.59
CA ILE A 174 9.36 -8.48 17.59
C ILE A 174 8.08 -7.83 18.13
N GLY A 175 7.23 -8.61 18.81
CA GLY A 175 6.06 -8.11 19.51
C GLY A 175 6.37 -7.08 20.60
N TYR A 176 7.46 -7.29 21.33
CA TYR A 176 7.96 -6.34 22.31
C TYR A 176 8.44 -5.04 21.64
N ASP A 177 9.14 -5.13 20.51
CA ASP A 177 9.56 -3.96 19.73
C ASP A 177 8.36 -3.17 19.17
N ASP A 178 7.31 -3.86 18.73
CA ASP A 178 6.09 -3.26 18.16
C ASP A 178 5.17 -2.64 19.21
N ILE A 179 4.99 -3.30 20.35
CA ILE A 179 4.03 -2.87 21.39
C ILE A 179 4.69 -1.92 22.38
N VAL A 180 5.89 -2.25 22.85
CA VAL A 180 6.54 -1.54 23.97
C VAL A 180 7.51 -0.49 23.46
N ARG A 181 8.39 -0.83 22.50
CA ARG A 181 9.37 0.13 21.96
C ARG A 181 8.81 1.04 20.87
N GLY A 182 7.63 0.73 20.33
CA GLY A 182 6.97 1.53 19.29
C GLY A 182 7.75 1.59 17.98
N ALA A 183 8.41 0.49 17.60
CA ALA A 183 9.19 0.43 16.37
C ALA A 183 8.30 0.67 15.13
N PRO A 184 8.81 1.34 14.08
CA PRO A 184 8.06 1.56 12.84
C PRO A 184 7.60 0.26 12.20
N LEU A 185 6.47 0.30 11.50
CA LEU A 185 5.88 -0.86 10.82
C LEU A 185 6.90 -1.56 9.92
N GLU A 186 7.66 -0.81 9.14
CA GLU A 186 8.66 -1.31 8.19
C GLU A 186 9.77 -2.11 8.89
N VAL A 187 10.13 -1.74 10.12
CA VAL A 187 11.09 -2.49 10.93
C VAL A 187 10.47 -3.81 11.38
N ILE A 188 9.23 -3.77 11.88
CA ILE A 188 8.51 -4.97 12.34
C ILE A 188 8.30 -5.96 11.20
N THR A 189 7.82 -5.52 10.05
CA THR A 189 7.58 -6.41 8.91
C THR A 189 8.89 -6.96 8.34
N SER A 190 9.96 -6.15 8.32
CA SER A 190 11.30 -6.63 7.94
C SER A 190 11.80 -7.71 8.89
N ASP A 191 11.63 -7.55 10.20
CA ASP A 191 12.05 -8.54 11.19
C ASP A 191 11.25 -9.84 11.09
N LEU A 192 9.93 -9.75 10.89
CA LEU A 192 9.08 -10.91 10.65
C LEU A 192 9.49 -11.66 9.38
N SER A 193 9.81 -10.94 8.30
CA SER A 193 10.31 -11.53 7.06
C SER A 193 11.70 -12.14 7.22
N GLN A 194 12.62 -11.50 7.94
CA GLN A 194 13.96 -12.06 8.21
C GLN A 194 13.90 -13.32 9.08
N LEU A 195 13.00 -13.38 10.06
CA LEU A 195 12.75 -14.58 10.84
C LEU A 195 12.23 -15.73 9.96
N ALA A 196 11.26 -15.44 9.10
CA ALA A 196 10.72 -16.43 8.17
C ALA A 196 11.80 -16.93 7.20
N ASP A 197 12.55 -16.03 6.57
CA ASP A 197 13.67 -16.37 5.68
C ASP A 197 14.70 -17.26 6.40
N SER A 198 15.03 -16.96 7.66
CA SER A 198 15.99 -17.73 8.46
C SER A 198 15.48 -19.13 8.78
N CYS A 199 14.20 -19.25 9.16
CA CYS A 199 13.54 -20.54 9.37
C CYS A 199 13.52 -21.39 8.09
N VAL A 200 13.20 -20.78 6.94
CA VAL A 200 13.17 -21.45 5.64
C VAL A 200 14.58 -21.91 5.23
N GLU A 201 15.60 -21.08 5.43
CA GLU A 201 17.00 -21.43 5.16
C GLU A 201 17.46 -22.63 6.01
N VAL A 202 17.23 -22.61 7.32
CA VAL A 202 17.61 -23.72 8.20
C VAL A 202 16.84 -24.99 7.84
N ALA A 203 15.53 -24.90 7.58
CA ALA A 203 14.74 -26.04 7.13
C ALA A 203 15.27 -26.62 5.80
N CYS A 204 15.67 -25.76 4.86
CA CYS A 204 16.28 -26.15 3.59
C CYS A 204 17.60 -26.92 3.81
N ARG A 205 18.49 -26.42 4.69
CA ARG A 205 19.76 -27.10 5.02
C ARG A 205 19.55 -28.45 5.67
N LEU A 206 18.62 -28.56 6.63
CA LEU A 206 18.28 -29.81 7.30
C LEU A 206 17.70 -30.84 6.33
N ALA A 207 16.73 -30.42 5.50
CA ALA A 207 16.12 -31.28 4.48
C ALA A 207 17.16 -31.77 3.46
N ARG A 208 18.05 -30.88 2.99
CA ARG A 208 19.14 -31.24 2.08
C ARG A 208 20.07 -32.28 2.69
N ARG A 209 20.57 -32.05 3.91
CA ARG A 209 21.47 -32.97 4.62
C ARG A 209 20.91 -34.39 4.68
N ARG A 210 19.61 -34.52 4.96
CA ARG A 210 18.93 -35.82 5.06
C ARG A 210 18.70 -36.46 3.70
N ALA A 211 18.26 -35.68 2.72
CA ALA A 211 18.04 -36.17 1.37
C ALA A 211 19.36 -36.69 0.77
N GLU A 212 20.46 -35.95 0.92
CA GLU A 212 21.80 -36.36 0.47
C GLU A 212 22.32 -37.58 1.23
N ALA A 213 22.11 -37.67 2.54
CA ALA A 213 22.49 -38.87 3.32
C ALA A 213 21.76 -40.13 2.85
N ARG A 214 20.52 -40.00 2.37
CA ARG A 214 19.69 -41.14 1.91
C ARG A 214 19.91 -41.50 0.45
N HIS A 215 20.09 -40.51 -0.41
CA HIS A 215 20.04 -40.68 -1.88
C HIS A 215 21.34 -40.31 -2.59
N GLY A 216 22.34 -39.81 -1.87
CA GLY A 216 23.56 -39.22 -2.45
C GLY A 216 23.32 -37.81 -2.99
N VAL A 217 24.40 -37.16 -3.43
CA VAL A 217 24.35 -35.78 -3.94
C VAL A 217 23.74 -35.76 -5.35
N PRO A 218 22.76 -34.88 -5.64
CA PRO A 218 22.20 -34.71 -6.99
C PRO A 218 23.24 -34.09 -7.93
N SER A 219 23.38 -34.67 -9.12
CA SER A 219 24.32 -34.17 -10.13
C SER A 219 23.74 -32.97 -10.89
N GLY A 220 24.54 -31.92 -11.01
CA GLY A 220 24.27 -30.72 -11.78
C GLY A 220 25.19 -30.60 -13.00
N HIS A 221 25.33 -29.38 -13.53
CA HIS A 221 26.17 -29.13 -14.69
C HIS A 221 27.65 -29.48 -14.46
N LYS A 222 28.25 -30.20 -15.42
CA LYS A 222 29.69 -30.53 -15.45
C LYS A 222 30.17 -31.22 -14.15
N GLY A 223 29.32 -32.04 -13.53
CA GLY A 223 29.67 -32.82 -12.33
C GLY A 223 29.66 -32.01 -11.02
N LYS A 224 29.26 -30.73 -11.04
CA LYS A 224 28.99 -29.97 -9.80
C LYS A 224 27.69 -30.46 -9.16
N PRO A 225 27.49 -30.31 -7.84
CA PRO A 225 26.19 -30.55 -7.22
C PRO A 225 25.09 -29.69 -7.85
N ALA A 226 23.91 -30.27 -8.06
CA ALA A 226 22.75 -29.51 -8.50
C ALA A 226 22.36 -28.45 -7.46
N ARG A 227 21.87 -27.32 -7.95
CA ARG A 227 21.47 -26.17 -7.14
C ARG A 227 19.97 -26.19 -6.90
N PHE A 228 19.55 -25.70 -5.75
CA PHE A 228 18.15 -25.61 -5.32
C PHE A 228 17.93 -24.27 -4.64
N VAL A 229 16.83 -23.60 -4.97
CA VAL A 229 16.45 -22.31 -4.41
C VAL A 229 14.99 -22.33 -3.99
N VAL A 230 14.72 -21.66 -2.88
CA VAL A 230 13.36 -21.33 -2.44
C VAL A 230 13.10 -19.87 -2.78
N LEU A 231 12.04 -19.65 -3.55
CA LEU A 231 11.51 -18.33 -3.87
C LEU A 231 10.31 -18.06 -2.95
N ALA A 232 10.31 -16.91 -2.30
CA ALA A 232 9.13 -16.39 -1.62
C ALA A 232 8.30 -15.53 -2.55
N MET A 233 6.99 -15.59 -2.34
CA MET A 233 5.98 -14.79 -3.03
C MET A 233 5.21 -13.95 -2.01
N GLY A 234 4.24 -13.16 -2.49
CA GLY A 234 3.30 -12.45 -1.61
C GLY A 234 4.01 -11.54 -0.59
N LYS A 235 3.52 -11.56 0.66
CA LYS A 235 4.04 -10.70 1.73
C LYS A 235 5.46 -11.04 2.16
N LEU A 236 5.86 -12.32 2.11
CA LEU A 236 7.23 -12.71 2.45
C LEU A 236 8.22 -12.19 1.40
N GLY A 237 7.88 -12.36 0.12
CA GLY A 237 8.72 -11.87 -0.97
C GLY A 237 8.78 -10.34 -1.04
N GLY A 238 7.70 -9.65 -0.65
CA GLY A 238 7.65 -8.20 -0.44
C GLY A 238 8.31 -7.66 0.84
N GLU A 239 8.91 -8.52 1.68
CA GLU A 239 9.49 -8.15 2.99
C GLU A 239 8.50 -7.41 3.91
N GLU A 240 7.24 -7.79 3.82
CA GLU A 240 6.12 -7.11 4.45
C GLU A 240 5.21 -8.11 5.18
N LEU A 241 5.79 -9.12 5.82
CA LEU A 241 5.04 -10.16 6.55
C LEU A 241 4.29 -9.57 7.76
N ASN A 242 3.12 -10.13 8.10
CA ASN A 242 2.44 -9.91 9.39
C ASN A 242 2.62 -11.12 10.32
N TYR A 243 2.32 -10.94 11.62
CA TYR A 243 2.43 -11.98 12.65
C TYR A 243 1.78 -13.31 12.31
N SER A 244 0.56 -13.31 11.75
CA SER A 244 -0.19 -14.53 11.44
C SER A 244 -0.40 -14.69 9.93
N SER A 245 0.70 -14.60 9.17
CA SER A 245 0.70 -14.79 7.71
C SER A 245 1.06 -16.23 7.31
N ASP A 246 0.49 -16.69 6.21
CA ASP A 246 1.04 -17.83 5.48
C ASP A 246 2.31 -17.36 4.75
N ILE A 247 3.27 -18.26 4.53
CA ILE A 247 4.44 -18.02 3.69
C ILE A 247 4.25 -18.72 2.35
N ASP A 248 4.16 -17.93 1.28
CA ASP A 248 3.97 -18.42 -0.07
C ASP A 248 5.33 -18.77 -0.69
N LEU A 249 5.57 -20.04 -1.01
CA LEU A 249 6.87 -20.53 -1.50
C LEU A 249 6.77 -21.24 -2.86
N ILE A 250 7.83 -21.12 -3.66
CA ILE A 250 8.07 -21.88 -4.89
C ILE A 250 9.46 -22.51 -4.80
N PHE A 251 9.58 -23.78 -5.17
CA PHE A 251 10.85 -24.50 -5.19
C PHE A 251 11.35 -24.69 -6.61
N LEU A 252 12.60 -24.30 -6.84
CA LEU A 252 13.24 -24.36 -8.15
C LEU A 252 14.63 -24.99 -8.02
N TYR A 253 14.98 -25.83 -8.99
CA TYR A 253 16.33 -26.39 -9.11
C TYR A 253 16.91 -26.11 -10.49
N ASP A 254 18.23 -26.14 -10.62
CA ASP A 254 18.88 -25.66 -11.85
C ASP A 254 18.70 -26.61 -13.03
N VAL A 255 18.96 -27.91 -12.86
CA VAL A 255 18.96 -28.87 -13.97
C VAL A 255 18.41 -30.25 -13.66
N GLU A 256 17.91 -30.91 -14.70
CA GLU A 256 17.66 -32.35 -14.70
C GLU A 256 18.96 -33.15 -14.53
N GLY A 257 18.85 -34.31 -13.90
CA GLY A 257 20.00 -35.15 -13.55
C GLY A 257 19.60 -36.30 -12.63
N GLN A 258 20.60 -36.95 -12.06
CA GLN A 258 20.40 -38.06 -11.12
C GLN A 258 21.31 -37.94 -9.90
N THR A 259 20.91 -38.54 -8.79
CA THR A 259 21.72 -38.63 -7.58
C THR A 259 22.83 -39.68 -7.70
N SER A 260 23.85 -39.56 -6.85
CA SER A 260 25.04 -40.42 -6.83
C SER A 260 24.98 -41.56 -5.79
N GLY A 261 23.86 -41.74 -5.11
CA GLY A 261 23.71 -42.76 -4.07
C GLY A 261 23.46 -44.18 -4.60
N PRO A 262 23.29 -45.16 -3.68
CA PRO A 262 23.13 -46.58 -4.05
C PRO A 262 21.91 -46.85 -4.94
N ARG A 263 20.86 -46.03 -4.80
CA ARG A 263 19.71 -46.01 -5.68
C ARG A 263 19.67 -44.67 -6.39
N LEU A 264 19.81 -44.70 -7.71
CA LEU A 264 19.69 -43.52 -8.57
C LEU A 264 18.25 -42.99 -8.50
N VAL A 265 18.13 -41.72 -8.15
CA VAL A 265 16.87 -40.97 -8.10
C VAL A 265 17.03 -39.73 -9.00
N SER A 266 16.00 -39.36 -9.75
CA SER A 266 16.07 -38.15 -10.58
C SER A 266 16.16 -36.89 -9.71
N ASN A 267 16.76 -35.81 -10.23
CA ASN A 267 16.78 -34.53 -9.54
C ASN A 267 15.35 -34.03 -9.25
N ALA A 268 14.41 -34.21 -10.19
CA ALA A 268 13.00 -33.89 -9.98
C ALA A 268 12.41 -34.61 -8.75
N GLU A 269 12.62 -35.92 -8.63
CA GLU A 269 12.12 -36.69 -7.48
C GLU A 269 12.86 -36.31 -6.19
N PHE A 270 14.18 -36.13 -6.25
CA PHE A 270 15.00 -35.73 -5.11
C PHE A 270 14.54 -34.38 -4.53
N PHE A 271 14.42 -33.35 -5.37
CA PHE A 271 14.03 -32.01 -4.95
C PHE A 271 12.55 -31.91 -4.58
N ALA A 272 11.66 -32.71 -5.19
CA ALA A 272 10.27 -32.79 -4.74
C ALA A 272 10.17 -33.38 -3.32
N ARG A 273 10.93 -34.45 -3.02
CA ARG A 273 10.99 -35.03 -1.66
C ARG A 273 11.61 -34.05 -0.66
N MET A 274 12.73 -33.43 -1.02
CA MET A 274 13.38 -32.40 -0.19
C MET A 274 12.43 -31.21 0.08
N GLY A 275 11.72 -30.72 -0.93
CA GLY A 275 10.72 -29.66 -0.77
C GLY A 275 9.60 -30.07 0.19
N GLY A 276 9.13 -31.32 0.10
CA GLY A 276 8.16 -31.88 1.04
C GLY A 276 8.68 -31.88 2.47
N ASP A 277 9.96 -32.20 2.68
CA ASP A 277 10.61 -32.16 3.98
C ASP A 277 10.74 -30.72 4.52
N VAL A 278 11.04 -29.73 3.67
CA VAL A 278 11.02 -28.32 4.07
C VAL A 278 9.63 -27.89 4.55
N VAL A 279 8.58 -28.22 3.78
CA VAL A 279 7.19 -27.92 4.15
C VAL A 279 6.83 -28.56 5.49
N ARG A 280 7.19 -29.84 5.66
CA ARG A 280 6.95 -30.62 6.89
C ARG A 280 7.68 -30.03 8.10
N LEU A 281 8.96 -29.69 7.92
CA LEU A 281 9.77 -29.02 8.94
C LEU A 281 9.15 -27.70 9.37
N LEU A 282 8.49 -26.93 8.49
CA LEU A 282 7.92 -25.62 8.84
C LEU A 282 6.45 -25.68 9.32
N SER A 283 5.64 -26.58 8.75
CA SER A 283 4.18 -26.58 8.87
C SER A 283 3.60 -27.68 9.77
N ASP A 284 4.34 -28.75 10.08
CA ASP A 284 3.82 -29.79 10.98
C ASP A 284 3.54 -29.23 12.37
N HIS A 285 2.45 -29.71 12.97
CA HIS A 285 2.08 -29.36 14.33
C HIS A 285 2.91 -30.15 15.34
N THR A 286 3.41 -29.46 16.36
CA THR A 286 4.14 -30.01 17.51
C THR A 286 3.46 -29.59 18.81
N ALA A 287 3.97 -29.98 19.97
CA ALA A 287 3.52 -29.43 21.25
C ALA A 287 3.68 -27.89 21.33
N LEU A 288 4.59 -27.33 20.54
CA LEU A 288 4.78 -25.89 20.35
C LEU A 288 4.12 -25.37 19.07
N GLY A 289 3.08 -26.05 18.56
CA GLY A 289 2.39 -25.63 17.35
C GLY A 289 3.25 -25.75 16.09
N ARG A 290 3.11 -24.78 15.18
CA ARG A 290 3.81 -24.72 13.87
C ARG A 290 4.79 -23.55 13.87
N ALA A 291 5.83 -23.60 13.03
CA ALA A 291 6.70 -22.43 12.84
C ALA A 291 6.03 -21.44 11.88
N TYR A 292 5.60 -21.94 10.72
CA TYR A 292 4.83 -21.19 9.73
C TYR A 292 3.81 -22.09 9.04
N ARG A 293 2.75 -21.50 8.51
CA ARG A 293 1.90 -22.16 7.51
C ARG A 293 2.50 -21.89 6.15
N VAL A 294 2.79 -22.94 5.39
CA VAL A 294 3.36 -22.83 4.04
C VAL A 294 2.25 -22.99 3.00
N ASP A 295 2.19 -22.04 2.06
CA ASP A 295 1.33 -22.11 0.89
C ASP A 295 2.18 -22.30 -0.38
N MET A 296 1.85 -23.32 -1.17
CA MET A 296 2.57 -23.66 -2.40
C MET A 296 1.74 -23.37 -3.66
N ARG A 297 0.55 -22.76 -3.53
CA ARG A 297 -0.44 -22.63 -4.63
C ARG A 297 -0.03 -21.66 -5.72
N LEU A 298 0.94 -20.78 -5.48
CA LEU A 298 1.45 -19.83 -6.47
C LEU A 298 2.50 -20.42 -7.42
N ARG A 299 2.90 -21.68 -7.24
CA ARG A 299 3.81 -22.37 -8.17
C ARG A 299 3.14 -22.61 -9.54
N PRO A 300 3.90 -22.75 -10.63
CA PRO A 300 3.37 -23.13 -11.94
C PRO A 300 2.41 -24.33 -11.88
N GLU A 301 1.24 -24.20 -12.50
CA GLU A 301 0.12 -25.17 -12.47
C GLU A 301 -0.57 -25.35 -11.09
N GLY A 302 -0.24 -24.51 -10.12
CA GLY A 302 -0.86 -24.48 -8.79
C GLY A 302 -0.79 -25.84 -8.09
N ASP A 303 -1.89 -26.28 -7.47
CA ASP A 303 -1.97 -27.54 -6.73
C ASP A 303 -1.67 -28.79 -7.57
N GLN A 304 -1.89 -28.73 -8.88
CA GLN A 304 -1.63 -29.84 -9.80
C GLN A 304 -0.16 -29.89 -10.27
N GLY A 305 0.59 -28.80 -10.08
CA GLY A 305 1.98 -28.70 -10.47
C GLY A 305 2.93 -29.45 -9.54
N ALA A 306 4.08 -29.87 -10.08
CA ALA A 306 5.17 -30.46 -9.31
C ALA A 306 5.62 -29.54 -8.17
N LEU A 307 5.96 -30.12 -7.01
CA LEU A 307 6.37 -29.36 -5.82
C LEU A 307 7.69 -28.61 -6.03
N ALA A 308 8.61 -29.20 -6.79
CA ALA A 308 9.85 -28.56 -7.25
C ALA A 308 9.98 -28.74 -8.77
N ARG A 309 10.38 -27.69 -9.48
CA ARG A 309 10.52 -27.68 -10.94
C ARG A 309 11.92 -27.22 -11.36
N SER A 310 12.43 -27.74 -12.48
CA SER A 310 13.69 -27.23 -13.04
C SER A 310 13.52 -25.81 -13.57
N LEU A 311 14.62 -25.05 -13.63
CA LEU A 311 14.64 -23.70 -14.16
C LEU A 311 14.07 -23.65 -15.58
N ALA A 312 14.53 -24.55 -16.46
CA ALA A 312 14.08 -24.62 -17.84
C ALA A 312 12.57 -24.90 -17.95
N ALA A 313 12.05 -25.88 -17.20
CA ALA A 313 10.62 -26.21 -17.21
C ALA A 313 9.73 -25.10 -16.61
N THR A 314 10.27 -24.32 -15.68
CA THR A 314 9.58 -23.17 -15.09
C THR A 314 9.50 -22.01 -16.07
N LEU A 315 10.61 -21.68 -16.75
CA LEU A 315 10.62 -20.61 -17.76
C LEU A 315 9.74 -20.95 -18.96
N GLY A 316 9.80 -22.20 -19.45
CA GLY A 316 8.93 -22.64 -20.55
C GLY A 316 7.43 -22.61 -20.22
N TYR A 317 7.07 -22.78 -18.94
CA TYR A 317 5.68 -22.60 -18.50
C TYR A 317 5.22 -21.14 -18.65
N TYR A 318 5.99 -20.18 -18.14
CA TYR A 318 5.61 -18.77 -18.20
C TYR A 318 5.60 -18.23 -19.63
N GLU A 319 6.49 -18.72 -20.49
CA GLU A 319 6.52 -18.36 -21.92
C GLU A 319 5.25 -18.81 -22.66
N THR A 320 4.74 -20.01 -22.36
CA THR A 320 3.65 -20.63 -23.13
C THR A 320 2.27 -20.48 -22.50
N SER A 321 2.19 -20.46 -21.17
CA SER A 321 0.95 -20.62 -20.41
C SER A 321 0.77 -19.59 -19.30
N GLY A 322 1.76 -18.70 -19.11
CA GLY A 322 1.75 -17.70 -18.04
C GLY A 322 0.62 -16.69 -18.19
N ARG A 323 -0.12 -16.45 -17.11
CA ARG A 323 -1.30 -15.58 -17.06
C ARG A 323 -0.99 -14.19 -16.50
N THR A 324 -1.82 -13.21 -16.85
CA THR A 324 -1.68 -11.81 -16.43
C THR A 324 -1.59 -11.64 -14.91
N TRP A 325 -2.33 -12.44 -14.13
CA TRP A 325 -2.29 -12.40 -12.67
C TRP A 325 -1.01 -12.97 -12.06
N GLU A 326 -0.36 -13.91 -12.74
CA GLU A 326 0.92 -14.46 -12.31
C GLU A 326 2.01 -13.40 -12.43
N ARG A 327 1.89 -12.47 -13.40
CA ARG A 327 2.76 -11.30 -13.46
C ARG A 327 2.62 -10.44 -12.21
N GLN A 328 1.40 -10.12 -11.77
CA GLN A 328 1.19 -9.37 -10.52
C GLN A 328 1.78 -10.09 -9.31
N ALA A 329 1.63 -11.42 -9.23
CA ALA A 329 2.20 -12.22 -8.15
C ALA A 329 3.75 -12.20 -8.16
N LEU A 330 4.36 -12.32 -9.35
CA LEU A 330 5.80 -12.38 -9.54
C LEU A 330 6.52 -11.05 -9.26
N ILE A 331 5.81 -9.91 -9.24
CA ILE A 331 6.38 -8.63 -8.77
C ILE A 331 6.97 -8.77 -7.36
N LYS A 332 6.33 -9.57 -6.52
CA LYS A 332 6.77 -9.82 -5.14
C LYS A 332 7.71 -11.02 -5.03
N CYS A 333 8.18 -11.61 -6.13
CA CYS A 333 9.05 -12.79 -6.07
C CYS A 333 10.46 -12.41 -5.59
N ARG A 334 10.99 -13.16 -4.61
CA ARG A 334 12.35 -12.97 -4.07
C ARG A 334 12.96 -14.30 -3.66
N ALA A 335 14.25 -14.51 -3.92
CA ALA A 335 14.97 -15.68 -3.41
C ALA A 335 15.25 -15.55 -1.91
N VAL A 336 14.89 -16.56 -1.12
CA VAL A 336 14.95 -16.50 0.36
C VAL A 336 15.79 -17.58 1.02
N ALA A 337 16.01 -18.71 0.35
CA ALA A 337 16.82 -19.80 0.87
C ALA A 337 17.44 -20.67 -0.23
N GLY A 338 18.48 -21.42 0.12
CA GLY A 338 19.26 -22.25 -0.80
C GLY A 338 20.24 -21.41 -1.63
N ASP A 339 20.35 -21.72 -2.92
CA ASP A 339 21.26 -21.05 -3.84
C ASP A 339 20.62 -19.74 -4.35
N LEU A 340 20.97 -18.61 -3.72
CA LEU A 340 20.39 -17.31 -4.05
C LEU A 340 20.77 -16.83 -5.46
N ASP A 341 21.89 -17.29 -6.02
CA ASP A 341 22.32 -16.94 -7.37
C ASP A 341 21.48 -17.64 -8.46
N LEU A 342 21.03 -18.88 -8.20
CA LEU A 342 20.00 -19.52 -9.02
C LEU A 342 18.68 -18.73 -8.98
N GLY A 343 18.31 -18.21 -7.81
CA GLY A 343 17.15 -17.32 -7.66
C GLY A 343 17.28 -16.04 -8.50
N ARG A 344 18.44 -15.37 -8.46
CA ARG A 344 18.75 -14.21 -9.32
C ARG A 344 18.65 -14.57 -10.80
N THR A 345 19.20 -15.72 -11.19
CA THR A 345 19.13 -16.22 -12.58
C THR A 345 17.68 -16.37 -13.04
N PHE A 346 16.79 -16.89 -12.19
CA PHE A 346 15.36 -16.99 -12.49
C PHE A 346 14.71 -15.60 -12.60
N LEU A 347 14.96 -14.71 -11.64
CA LEU A 347 14.38 -13.36 -11.61
C LEU A 347 14.77 -12.53 -12.85
N ASP A 348 16.04 -12.61 -13.27
CA ASP A 348 16.51 -11.94 -14.48
C ASP A 348 15.82 -12.50 -15.73
N ALA A 349 15.69 -13.82 -15.82
CA ALA A 349 15.06 -14.50 -16.95
C ALA A 349 13.54 -14.27 -17.04
N ILE A 350 12.84 -14.15 -15.90
CA ILE A 350 11.38 -13.94 -15.86
C ILE A 350 10.98 -12.46 -15.99
N THR A 351 11.93 -11.55 -15.80
CA THR A 351 11.68 -10.09 -15.85
C THR A 351 10.92 -9.64 -17.12
N PRO A 352 11.24 -10.10 -18.34
CA PRO A 352 10.50 -9.72 -19.55
C PRO A 352 9.05 -10.21 -19.59
N PHE A 353 8.74 -11.33 -18.93
CA PHE A 353 7.37 -11.83 -18.78
C PHE A 353 6.56 -10.96 -17.80
N VAL A 354 7.18 -10.55 -16.69
CA VAL A 354 6.52 -9.70 -15.67
C VAL A 354 6.35 -8.28 -16.19
N TYR A 355 7.43 -7.66 -16.67
CA TYR A 355 7.49 -6.28 -17.11
C TYR A 355 7.66 -6.21 -18.61
N ARG A 356 6.54 -6.40 -19.32
CA ARG A 356 6.49 -6.20 -20.76
C ARG A 356 6.81 -4.76 -21.11
N ARG A 357 7.23 -4.54 -22.37
CA ARG A 357 7.47 -3.21 -22.94
C ARG A 357 6.27 -2.28 -22.73
N TYR A 358 5.07 -2.79 -22.98
CA TYR A 358 3.79 -2.14 -22.66
C TYR A 358 2.76 -3.19 -22.24
N LEU A 359 1.70 -2.73 -21.57
CA LEU A 359 0.56 -3.54 -21.16
C LEU A 359 -0.62 -3.20 -22.10
N SER A 360 -1.21 -4.21 -22.75
CA SER A 360 -2.31 -3.95 -23.68
C SER A 360 -3.62 -3.63 -22.95
N GLY A 361 -4.57 -2.98 -23.63
CA GLY A 361 -5.90 -2.69 -23.10
C GLY A 361 -6.67 -3.95 -22.72
N ALA A 362 -6.43 -5.07 -23.39
CA ALA A 362 -6.99 -6.37 -23.03
C ALA A 362 -6.45 -6.86 -21.67
N GLU A 363 -5.13 -6.76 -21.45
CA GLU A 363 -4.48 -7.13 -20.19
C GLU A 363 -4.91 -6.20 -19.03
N ILE A 364 -5.05 -4.90 -19.31
CA ILE A 364 -5.60 -3.91 -18.35
C ILE A 364 -7.02 -4.32 -17.93
N SER A 365 -7.87 -4.67 -18.91
CA SER A 365 -9.25 -5.11 -18.65
C SER A 365 -9.30 -6.40 -17.83
N GLU A 366 -8.41 -7.36 -18.09
CA GLU A 366 -8.29 -8.61 -17.31
C GLU A 366 -7.91 -8.34 -15.85
N ILE A 367 -6.92 -7.46 -15.62
CA ILE A 367 -6.50 -7.01 -14.29
C ILE A 367 -7.69 -6.38 -13.55
N LYS A 368 -8.41 -5.46 -14.19
CA LYS A 368 -9.60 -4.84 -13.59
C LYS A 368 -10.70 -5.86 -13.27
N ALA A 369 -10.97 -6.79 -14.17
CA ALA A 369 -11.94 -7.87 -13.95
C ALA A 369 -11.52 -8.78 -12.77
N MET A 370 -10.23 -9.00 -12.58
CA MET A 370 -9.71 -9.70 -11.41
C MET A 370 -9.97 -8.94 -10.11
N LYS A 371 -9.67 -7.64 -10.07
CA LYS A 371 -9.95 -6.77 -8.92
C LYS A 371 -11.43 -6.82 -8.53
N ARG A 372 -12.33 -6.67 -9.50
CA ARG A 372 -13.78 -6.74 -9.28
C ARG A 372 -14.23 -8.07 -8.69
N ARG A 373 -13.69 -9.20 -9.19
CA ARG A 373 -14.00 -10.53 -8.63
C ARG A 373 -13.55 -10.67 -7.17
N ILE A 374 -12.42 -10.09 -6.81
CA ILE A 374 -11.93 -10.09 -5.43
C ILE A 374 -12.89 -9.28 -4.54
N GLU A 375 -13.27 -8.09 -4.97
CA GLU A 375 -14.18 -7.19 -4.23
C GLU A 375 -15.58 -7.78 -4.06
N GLN A 376 -16.15 -8.36 -5.12
CA GLN A 376 -17.49 -8.96 -5.09
C GLN A 376 -17.61 -10.04 -4.01
N ARG A 377 -16.56 -10.84 -3.79
CA ARG A 377 -16.55 -11.86 -2.72
C ARG A 377 -16.74 -11.25 -1.34
N THR A 378 -16.10 -10.11 -1.06
CA THR A 378 -16.20 -9.42 0.23
C THR A 378 -17.53 -8.71 0.39
N VAL A 379 -18.03 -8.07 -0.68
CA VAL A 379 -19.34 -7.42 -0.67
C VAL A 379 -20.46 -8.43 -0.45
N SER A 380 -20.44 -9.57 -1.16
CA SER A 380 -21.43 -10.64 -0.99
C SER A 380 -21.42 -11.27 0.39
N ALA A 381 -20.31 -11.20 1.12
CA ALA A 381 -20.20 -11.67 2.51
C ALA A 381 -20.75 -10.66 3.55
N GLY A 382 -21.08 -9.42 3.14
CA GLY A 382 -21.60 -8.40 4.05
C GLY A 382 -20.58 -7.86 5.06
N THR A 383 -19.28 -8.03 4.82
CA THR A 383 -18.19 -7.64 5.73
C THR A 383 -17.36 -6.46 5.23
N ALA A 384 -17.72 -5.86 4.08
CA ALA A 384 -16.91 -4.88 3.37
C ALA A 384 -16.49 -3.64 4.19
N GLU A 385 -17.27 -3.26 5.21
CA GLU A 385 -16.97 -2.11 6.09
C GLU A 385 -16.00 -2.45 7.23
N PHE A 386 -15.91 -3.72 7.63
CA PHE A 386 -15.11 -4.16 8.79
C PHE A 386 -13.89 -4.99 8.38
N GLU A 387 -13.82 -5.43 7.13
CA GLU A 387 -12.74 -6.25 6.59
C GLU A 387 -11.57 -5.37 6.09
N VAL A 388 -10.49 -5.27 6.86
CA VAL A 388 -9.41 -4.30 6.59
C VAL A 388 -8.54 -4.66 5.38
N LYS A 389 -8.50 -5.94 5.01
CA LYS A 389 -7.62 -6.43 3.94
C LYS A 389 -8.31 -6.35 2.58
N THR A 390 -9.52 -6.88 2.49
CA THR A 390 -10.25 -7.00 1.22
C THR A 390 -11.48 -6.10 1.13
N GLY A 391 -11.80 -5.37 2.20
CA GLY A 391 -12.85 -4.36 2.19
C GLY A 391 -12.50 -3.16 1.32
N ARG A 392 -13.45 -2.24 1.22
CA ARG A 392 -13.36 -1.07 0.35
C ARG A 392 -12.20 -0.17 0.78
N GLY A 393 -11.26 0.11 -0.13
CA GLY A 393 -10.10 0.95 0.18
C GLY A 393 -9.09 0.29 1.13
N GLY A 394 -9.18 -1.04 1.31
CA GLY A 394 -8.34 -1.82 2.20
C GLY A 394 -6.92 -2.10 1.68
N ILE A 395 -6.18 -2.94 2.41
CA ILE A 395 -4.77 -3.25 2.14
C ILE A 395 -4.57 -3.79 0.72
N ARG A 396 -5.39 -4.76 0.31
CA ARG A 396 -5.28 -5.39 -1.01
C ARG A 396 -5.56 -4.41 -2.15
N ASP A 397 -6.40 -3.42 -1.90
CA ASP A 397 -6.76 -2.38 -2.86
C ASP A 397 -5.52 -1.53 -3.21
N VAL A 398 -4.72 -1.15 -2.19
CA VAL A 398 -3.43 -0.47 -2.35
C VAL A 398 -2.42 -1.35 -3.09
N GLU A 399 -2.22 -2.58 -2.62
CA GLU A 399 -1.28 -3.53 -3.23
C GLU A 399 -1.57 -3.74 -4.71
N PHE A 400 -2.86 -3.86 -5.05
CA PHE A 400 -3.29 -4.12 -6.41
C PHE A 400 -2.99 -2.95 -7.35
N VAL A 401 -3.26 -1.71 -6.93
CA VAL A 401 -2.99 -0.52 -7.75
C VAL A 401 -1.50 -0.28 -7.90
N VAL A 402 -0.73 -0.44 -6.82
CA VAL A 402 0.74 -0.32 -6.89
C VAL A 402 1.29 -1.35 -7.87
N GLN A 403 0.88 -2.62 -7.77
CA GLN A 403 1.27 -3.67 -8.70
C GLN A 403 0.82 -3.38 -10.14
N PHE A 404 -0.39 -2.86 -10.34
CA PHE A 404 -0.88 -2.46 -11.66
C PHE A 404 0.01 -1.37 -12.28
N LEU A 405 0.30 -0.30 -11.55
CA LEU A 405 1.16 0.78 -12.02
C LEU A 405 2.59 0.28 -12.30
N GLN A 406 3.08 -0.66 -11.49
CA GLN A 406 4.37 -1.33 -11.74
C GLN A 406 4.37 -2.18 -13.01
N LEU A 407 3.27 -2.88 -13.34
CA LEU A 407 3.16 -3.60 -14.62
C LEU A 407 3.06 -2.63 -15.79
N LEU A 408 2.27 -1.56 -15.64
CA LEU A 408 2.02 -0.58 -16.69
C LEU A 408 3.30 0.19 -17.06
N HIS A 409 4.10 0.57 -16.06
CA HIS A 409 5.25 1.46 -16.24
C HIS A 409 6.60 0.75 -16.11
N GLY A 410 6.62 -0.46 -15.52
CA GLY A 410 7.86 -1.16 -15.22
C GLY A 410 8.68 -1.55 -16.45
N GLY A 411 8.05 -1.73 -17.62
CA GLY A 411 8.77 -1.95 -18.88
C GLY A 411 9.73 -0.79 -19.21
N GLN A 412 9.23 0.44 -19.10
CA GLN A 412 9.96 1.67 -19.41
C GLN A 412 10.82 2.18 -18.24
N TYR A 413 10.36 2.01 -17.00
CA TYR A 413 11.00 2.55 -15.80
C TYR A 413 11.41 1.42 -14.84
N PRO A 414 12.57 0.76 -15.02
CA PRO A 414 13.00 -0.32 -14.16
C PRO A 414 13.07 0.01 -12.66
N GLN A 415 13.27 1.28 -12.31
CA GLN A 415 13.30 1.75 -10.92
C GLN A 415 11.99 1.53 -10.15
N VAL A 416 10.84 1.36 -10.83
CA VAL A 416 9.56 1.07 -10.17
C VAL A 416 9.42 -0.39 -9.78
N ARG A 417 10.29 -1.28 -10.29
CA ARG A 417 10.23 -2.74 -10.10
C ARG A 417 10.71 -3.14 -8.69
N HIS A 418 9.94 -2.80 -7.67
CA HIS A 418 10.27 -3.10 -6.28
C HIS A 418 9.18 -4.00 -5.64
N PRO A 419 9.54 -5.13 -4.99
CA PRO A 419 8.57 -6.08 -4.45
C PRO A 419 7.79 -5.53 -3.24
N ASN A 420 8.44 -4.78 -2.35
CA ASN A 420 7.79 -4.15 -1.19
C ASN A 420 6.84 -3.03 -1.61
N THR A 421 5.60 -3.02 -1.10
CA THR A 421 4.55 -2.09 -1.53
C THR A 421 4.84 -0.63 -1.20
N LEU A 422 5.31 -0.30 0.02
CA LEU A 422 5.65 1.08 0.39
C LEU A 422 6.80 1.64 -0.44
N ARG A 423 7.86 0.84 -0.65
CA ARG A 423 8.93 1.23 -1.57
C ARG A 423 8.44 1.35 -3.01
N GLY A 424 7.49 0.51 -3.44
CA GLY A 424 6.84 0.64 -4.74
C GLY A 424 6.13 1.98 -4.92
N ILE A 425 5.38 2.45 -3.91
CA ILE A 425 4.73 3.76 -3.90
C ILE A 425 5.75 4.88 -4.07
N ALA A 426 6.78 4.91 -3.23
CA ALA A 426 7.84 5.92 -3.32
C ALA A 426 8.57 5.93 -4.68
N ARG A 427 8.77 4.76 -5.30
CA ARG A 427 9.40 4.67 -6.64
C ARG A 427 8.47 5.13 -7.76
N LEU A 428 7.16 4.92 -7.62
CA LEU A 428 6.16 5.41 -8.57
C LEU A 428 6.03 6.94 -8.50
N GLU A 429 6.12 7.54 -7.31
CA GLU A 429 6.20 8.99 -7.15
C GLU A 429 7.46 9.57 -7.80
N GLN A 430 8.63 8.94 -7.60
CA GLN A 430 9.90 9.40 -8.18
C GLN A 430 9.90 9.48 -9.71
N VAL A 431 9.08 8.67 -10.39
CA VAL A 431 8.91 8.72 -11.85
C VAL A 431 7.67 9.50 -12.29
N GLY A 432 6.97 10.11 -11.34
CA GLY A 432 5.77 10.93 -11.56
C GLY A 432 4.50 10.15 -11.86
N CYS A 433 4.46 8.82 -11.67
CA CYS A 433 3.22 8.04 -11.82
C CYS A 433 2.18 8.41 -10.75
N LEU A 434 2.66 8.74 -9.54
CA LEU A 434 1.85 9.24 -8.43
C LEU A 434 2.25 10.69 -8.14
N THR A 435 1.29 11.52 -7.73
CA THR A 435 1.62 12.83 -7.14
C THR A 435 2.16 12.66 -5.71
N PRO A 436 2.88 13.65 -5.16
CA PRO A 436 3.32 13.60 -3.76
C PRO A 436 2.17 13.42 -2.77
N GLU A 437 1.01 14.03 -3.03
CA GLU A 437 -0.19 13.92 -2.20
C GLU A 437 -0.80 12.52 -2.28
N GLU A 438 -0.93 11.95 -3.49
CA GLU A 438 -1.41 10.58 -3.69
C GLU A 438 -0.49 9.57 -2.98
N SER A 439 0.83 9.73 -3.14
CA SER A 439 1.88 8.91 -2.52
C SER A 439 1.80 8.96 -1.00
N SER A 440 1.93 10.15 -0.40
CA SER A 440 1.88 10.35 1.05
C SER A 440 0.60 9.79 1.66
N PHE A 441 -0.55 10.04 1.03
CA PHE A 441 -1.82 9.54 1.53
C PHE A 441 -1.94 8.01 1.44
N MET A 442 -1.49 7.40 0.34
CA MET A 442 -1.49 5.95 0.16
C MET A 442 -0.55 5.27 1.15
N GLU A 443 0.64 5.81 1.39
CA GLU A 443 1.57 5.25 2.37
C GLU A 443 1.00 5.30 3.79
N ASP A 444 0.46 6.46 4.21
CA ASP A 444 -0.14 6.63 5.53
C ASP A 444 -1.32 5.71 5.75
N THR A 445 -2.16 5.54 4.72
CA THR A 445 -3.30 4.62 4.78
C THR A 445 -2.83 3.18 4.84
N TYR A 446 -1.83 2.80 4.03
CA TYR A 446 -1.26 1.45 4.07
C TYR A 446 -0.65 1.13 5.43
N ARG A 447 0.17 2.03 5.99
CA ARG A 447 0.75 1.88 7.33
C ARG A 447 -0.34 1.70 8.39
N PHE A 448 -1.36 2.55 8.38
CA PHE A 448 -2.47 2.48 9.32
C PHE A 448 -3.21 1.13 9.23
N LEU A 449 -3.61 0.71 8.02
CA LEU A 449 -4.35 -0.54 7.84
C LEU A 449 -3.51 -1.77 8.22
N ARG A 450 -2.20 -1.76 7.92
CA ARG A 450 -1.27 -2.83 8.29
C ARG A 450 -1.06 -2.90 9.81
N GLN A 451 -1.01 -1.76 10.49
CA GLN A 451 -1.00 -1.72 11.96
C GLN A 451 -2.30 -2.28 12.54
N VAL A 452 -3.47 -1.93 11.98
CA VAL A 452 -4.75 -2.54 12.39
C VAL A 452 -4.70 -4.06 12.21
N GLU A 453 -4.23 -4.54 11.05
CA GLU A 453 -4.06 -5.98 10.78
C GLU A 453 -3.12 -6.64 11.81
N HIS A 454 -2.02 -6.01 12.19
CA HIS A 454 -1.13 -6.50 13.27
C HIS A 454 -1.88 -6.62 14.59
N ARG A 455 -2.58 -5.57 15.05
CA ARG A 455 -3.28 -5.56 16.35
C ARG A 455 -4.43 -6.57 16.42
N LEU A 456 -5.08 -6.84 15.29
CA LEU A 456 -6.08 -7.90 15.17
C LEU A 456 -5.45 -9.30 15.30
N GLN A 457 -4.30 -9.54 14.66
CA GLN A 457 -3.64 -10.85 14.64
C GLN A 457 -2.93 -11.18 15.96
N THR A 458 -2.25 -10.21 16.58
CA THR A 458 -1.46 -10.45 17.81
C THR A 458 -2.32 -10.76 19.03
N MET A 459 -3.62 -10.44 19.02
CA MET A 459 -4.48 -10.69 20.18
C MET A 459 -4.52 -12.17 20.56
N PHE A 460 -4.75 -13.04 19.58
CA PHE A 460 -4.90 -14.49 19.79
C PHE A 460 -4.05 -15.35 18.85
N ASP A 461 -3.11 -14.75 18.11
CA ASP A 461 -2.37 -15.40 17.01
C ASP A 461 -3.33 -16.08 16.02
N ARG A 462 -4.22 -15.27 15.45
CA ARG A 462 -5.22 -15.72 14.47
C ARG A 462 -5.08 -14.92 13.20
N GLN A 463 -5.21 -15.59 12.06
CA GLN A 463 -5.34 -14.94 10.77
C GLN A 463 -6.75 -14.35 10.63
N THR A 464 -6.99 -13.24 11.32
CA THR A 464 -8.20 -12.45 11.21
C THR A 464 -7.90 -11.11 10.54
N HIS A 465 -8.86 -10.64 9.75
CA HIS A 465 -8.82 -9.36 9.06
C HIS A 465 -10.13 -8.56 9.26
N GLU A 466 -11.14 -9.15 9.91
CA GLU A 466 -12.38 -8.48 10.26
C GLU A 466 -12.22 -7.79 11.62
N MET A 467 -12.52 -6.49 11.67
CA MET A 467 -12.59 -5.74 12.91
C MET A 467 -13.78 -6.22 13.77
N PRO A 468 -13.66 -6.15 15.11
CA PRO A 468 -14.78 -6.44 15.98
C PRO A 468 -16.00 -5.59 15.67
N ARG A 469 -17.19 -6.14 15.92
CA ARG A 469 -18.46 -5.39 15.83
C ARG A 469 -18.95 -4.93 17.20
N ASP A 470 -18.53 -5.65 18.24
CA ASP A 470 -18.79 -5.24 19.61
C ASP A 470 -18.02 -3.95 19.92
N LEU A 471 -18.73 -2.98 20.53
CA LEU A 471 -18.19 -1.65 20.79
C LEU A 471 -17.01 -1.68 21.75
N GLU A 472 -17.01 -2.60 22.72
CA GLU A 472 -15.95 -2.70 23.72
C GLU A 472 -14.70 -3.36 23.13
N GLU A 473 -14.86 -4.41 22.31
CA GLU A 473 -13.75 -4.97 21.54
C GLU A 473 -13.16 -3.95 20.55
N LEU A 474 -13.99 -3.12 19.91
CA LEU A 474 -13.53 -1.99 19.09
C LEU A 474 -12.80 -0.93 19.90
N ARG A 475 -13.27 -0.60 21.11
CA ARG A 475 -12.59 0.33 22.03
C ARG A 475 -11.21 -0.21 22.41
N ILE A 476 -11.11 -1.50 22.70
CA ILE A 476 -9.83 -2.18 23.01
C ILE A 476 -8.90 -2.07 21.79
N LEU A 477 -9.38 -2.37 20.59
CA LEU A 477 -8.59 -2.21 19.35
C LEU A 477 -8.14 -0.75 19.15
N ALA A 478 -9.04 0.22 19.35
CA ALA A 478 -8.74 1.63 19.21
C ALA A 478 -7.62 2.08 20.17
N ILE A 479 -7.66 1.67 21.44
CA ILE A 479 -6.58 2.00 22.40
C ILE A 479 -5.26 1.34 21.98
N ARG A 480 -5.28 0.10 21.47
CA ARG A 480 -4.08 -0.56 20.92
C ARG A 480 -3.50 0.18 19.71
N MET A 481 -4.34 0.90 18.98
CA MET A 481 -3.96 1.77 17.86
C MET A 481 -3.57 3.20 18.31
N GLY A 482 -3.53 3.47 19.62
CA GLY A 482 -3.12 4.76 20.18
C GLY A 482 -4.27 5.74 20.45
N TYR A 483 -5.53 5.36 20.20
CA TYR A 483 -6.70 6.20 20.49
C TYR A 483 -7.04 6.11 21.97
N SER A 484 -6.33 6.85 22.81
CA SER A 484 -6.61 6.91 24.24
C SER A 484 -7.79 7.83 24.56
N PRO A 485 -8.43 7.66 25.73
CA PRO A 485 -9.33 8.66 26.28
C PRO A 485 -8.60 10.01 26.45
N THR A 486 -9.22 11.08 25.98
CA THR A 486 -8.78 12.48 26.05
C THR A 486 -9.00 13.09 27.43
N SER A 487 -9.92 12.53 28.22
CA SER A 487 -10.13 12.91 29.63
C SER A 487 -10.67 11.73 30.43
N ALA A 488 -10.52 11.80 31.76
CA ALA A 488 -11.07 10.78 32.67
C ALA A 488 -12.62 10.67 32.63
N TRP A 489 -13.28 11.67 32.02
CA TRP A 489 -14.74 11.79 31.96
C TRP A 489 -15.30 11.50 30.57
N GLU A 490 -14.43 11.15 29.61
CA GLU A 490 -14.87 10.83 28.26
C GLU A 490 -15.74 9.57 28.25
N ASP A 491 -16.77 9.57 27.41
CA ASP A 491 -17.55 8.37 27.12
C ASP A 491 -16.62 7.24 26.65
N ARG A 492 -16.84 6.02 27.16
CA ARG A 492 -16.04 4.84 26.79
C ARG A 492 -16.07 4.55 25.29
N ALA A 493 -17.13 4.93 24.57
CA ALA A 493 -17.23 4.79 23.12
C ALA A 493 -16.30 5.75 22.36
N GLY A 494 -15.81 6.82 22.99
CA GLY A 494 -15.08 7.89 22.35
C GLY A 494 -13.82 7.45 21.58
N PRO A 495 -12.91 6.65 22.17
CA PRO A 495 -11.82 6.00 21.44
C PRO A 495 -12.24 5.23 20.19
N ALA A 496 -13.25 4.36 20.32
CA ALA A 496 -13.76 3.54 19.23
C ALA A 496 -14.33 4.41 18.10
N GLN A 497 -15.09 5.45 18.44
CA GLN A 497 -15.70 6.35 17.47
C GLN A 497 -14.66 7.15 16.69
N ARG A 498 -13.62 7.67 17.34
CA ARG A 498 -12.50 8.34 16.66
C ARG A 498 -11.79 7.39 15.70
N PHE A 499 -11.43 6.20 16.17
CA PHE A 499 -10.79 5.19 15.36
C PHE A 499 -11.62 4.83 14.12
N LEU A 500 -12.92 4.59 14.26
CA LEU A 500 -13.80 4.28 13.14
C LEU A 500 -13.95 5.44 12.15
N ASN A 501 -14.01 6.68 12.65
CA ASN A 501 -14.07 7.86 11.79
C ASN A 501 -12.80 7.98 10.94
N ASP A 502 -11.62 7.83 11.55
CA ASP A 502 -10.34 7.89 10.86
C ASP A 502 -10.17 6.72 9.89
N TYR A 503 -10.56 5.51 10.30
CA TYR A 503 -10.59 4.34 9.43
C TYR A 503 -11.43 4.61 8.17
N ARG A 504 -12.69 5.04 8.34
CA ARG A 504 -13.60 5.34 7.22
C ARG A 504 -13.07 6.44 6.32
N ALA A 505 -12.61 7.55 6.91
CA ALA A 505 -12.06 8.67 6.16
C ALA A 505 -10.86 8.24 5.31
N LYS A 506 -9.94 7.46 5.89
CA LYS A 506 -8.78 6.91 5.18
C LYS A 506 -9.20 5.97 4.06
N THR A 507 -10.07 4.99 4.34
CA THR A 507 -10.50 4.01 3.32
C THR A 507 -11.31 4.64 2.19
N ASP A 508 -12.15 5.64 2.47
CA ASP A 508 -12.96 6.31 1.46
C ASP A 508 -12.12 7.15 0.51
N LEU A 509 -11.19 7.95 1.05
CA LEU A 509 -10.29 8.75 0.22
C LEU A 509 -9.31 7.86 -0.54
N ASN A 510 -8.81 6.79 0.09
CA ASN A 510 -7.97 5.80 -0.59
C ASN A 510 -8.73 5.21 -1.77
N ARG A 511 -9.99 4.80 -1.56
CA ARG A 511 -10.81 4.25 -2.64
C ARG A 511 -11.00 5.25 -3.78
N LYS A 512 -11.14 6.55 -3.51
CA LYS A 512 -11.23 7.58 -4.55
C LYS A 512 -9.95 7.64 -5.39
N ILE A 513 -8.78 7.70 -4.74
CA ILE A 513 -7.46 7.73 -5.41
C ILE A 513 -7.25 6.45 -6.24
N LEU A 514 -7.55 5.28 -5.67
CA LEU A 514 -7.35 4.01 -6.36
C LEU A 514 -8.32 3.82 -7.54
N ASN A 515 -9.54 4.31 -7.44
CA ASN A 515 -10.48 4.32 -8.56
C ASN A 515 -10.00 5.26 -9.66
N HIS A 516 -9.52 6.45 -9.28
CA HIS A 516 -8.98 7.44 -10.19
C HIS A 516 -7.85 6.86 -11.07
N LEU A 517 -6.85 6.25 -10.43
CA LEU A 517 -5.65 5.71 -11.09
C LEU A 517 -5.87 4.43 -11.92
N LEU A 518 -7.01 3.77 -11.79
CA LEU A 518 -7.26 2.46 -12.42
C LEU A 518 -8.60 2.37 -13.14
N HIS A 519 -9.69 2.59 -12.42
CA HIS A 519 -11.05 2.37 -12.93
C HIS A 519 -11.55 3.50 -13.79
N ASP A 520 -11.31 4.73 -13.34
CA ASP A 520 -11.72 5.92 -14.05
C ASP A 520 -10.87 6.03 -15.30
N ALA A 521 -9.53 6.09 -15.18
CA ALA A 521 -8.60 6.14 -16.31
C ALA A 521 -9.00 5.18 -17.45
N PHE A 522 -9.13 3.88 -17.20
CA PHE A 522 -9.43 2.92 -18.27
C PHE A 522 -10.88 2.42 -18.25
N ARG A 523 -11.91 3.25 -18.45
CA ARG A 523 -13.33 2.80 -18.34
C ARG A 523 -13.63 1.56 -19.19
N ASP A 524 -14.31 0.57 -18.60
CA ASP A 524 -14.78 -0.60 -19.34
C ASP A 524 -16.10 -0.23 -20.02
N ASP A 525 -16.10 0.02 -21.32
CA ASP A 525 -17.34 0.00 -22.09
C ASP A 525 -17.77 -1.47 -22.18
N ALA A 526 -18.74 -1.84 -21.34
CA ALA A 526 -19.14 -3.23 -21.13
C ALA A 526 -19.41 -3.96 -22.47
N GLY A 527 -18.48 -4.84 -22.85
CA GLY A 527 -18.59 -5.69 -24.05
C GLY A 527 -17.80 -5.22 -25.28
N ALA A 528 -17.12 -4.07 -25.25
CA ALA A 528 -16.24 -3.64 -26.34
C ALA A 528 -14.85 -4.30 -26.23
N ALA A 529 -14.28 -4.69 -27.37
CA ALA A 529 -12.86 -5.08 -27.43
C ALA A 529 -11.97 -3.90 -27.01
N ALA A 530 -10.77 -4.19 -26.49
CA ALA A 530 -9.78 -3.15 -26.20
C ALA A 530 -9.53 -2.31 -27.46
N ASP A 531 -9.60 -0.98 -27.33
CA ASP A 531 -9.43 -0.08 -28.47
C ASP A 531 -7.95 -0.06 -28.91
N PRO A 532 -7.63 -0.36 -30.19
CA PRO A 532 -6.25 -0.39 -30.69
C PRO A 532 -5.48 0.93 -30.48
N VAL A 533 -6.18 2.06 -30.37
CA VAL A 533 -5.56 3.36 -30.09
C VAL A 533 -4.94 3.41 -28.69
N VAL A 534 -5.53 2.70 -27.71
CA VAL A 534 -4.96 2.61 -26.36
C VAL A 534 -3.61 1.91 -26.41
N ASP A 535 -3.55 0.78 -27.12
CA ASP A 535 -2.31 0.01 -27.28
C ASP A 535 -1.26 0.83 -28.03
N LEU A 536 -1.66 1.54 -29.09
CA LEU A 536 -0.79 2.43 -29.86
C LEU A 536 -0.13 3.52 -28.99
N VAL A 537 -0.89 4.12 -28.06
CA VAL A 537 -0.37 5.18 -27.16
C VAL A 537 0.51 4.61 -26.04
N LEU A 538 0.16 3.43 -25.53
CA LEU A 538 0.92 2.80 -24.45
C LEU A 538 2.23 2.19 -24.95
N ASP A 539 2.31 1.72 -26.20
CA ASP A 539 3.55 1.20 -26.77
C ASP A 539 4.55 2.36 -27.05
N PRO A 540 5.75 2.35 -26.46
CA PRO A 540 6.76 3.35 -26.75
C PRO A 540 7.38 3.25 -28.15
N ASP A 541 7.25 2.12 -28.84
CA ASP A 541 7.73 1.95 -30.23
C ASP A 541 6.89 0.89 -30.97
N PRO A 542 5.67 1.28 -31.40
CA PRO A 542 4.75 0.40 -32.10
C PRO A 542 5.24 0.06 -33.50
N ALA A 543 5.00 -1.18 -33.94
CA ALA A 543 5.29 -1.60 -35.31
C ALA A 543 4.49 -0.76 -36.33
N PRO A 544 5.04 -0.41 -37.51
CA PRO A 544 4.34 0.41 -38.51
C PRO A 544 2.98 -0.14 -38.93
N GLU A 545 2.83 -1.47 -38.96
CA GLU A 545 1.58 -2.14 -39.27
C GLU A 545 0.50 -1.85 -38.21
N HIS A 546 0.88 -1.81 -36.94
CA HIS A 546 -0.02 -1.51 -35.84
C HIS A 546 -0.47 -0.04 -35.86
N VAL A 547 0.43 0.88 -36.20
CA VAL A 547 0.10 2.30 -36.43
C VAL A 547 -0.95 2.43 -37.53
N ALA A 548 -0.75 1.72 -38.65
CA ALA A 548 -1.65 1.75 -39.78
C ALA A 548 -3.03 1.16 -39.44
N GLU A 549 -3.07 0.05 -38.70
CA GLU A 549 -4.31 -0.60 -38.26
C GLU A 549 -5.11 0.28 -37.30
N ALA A 550 -4.46 0.81 -36.26
CA ALA A 550 -5.11 1.63 -35.24
C ALA A 550 -5.66 2.96 -35.80
N LEU A 551 -4.98 3.55 -36.80
CA LEU A 551 -5.41 4.80 -37.42
C LEU A 551 -6.32 4.61 -38.65
N ALA A 552 -6.44 3.38 -39.18
CA ALA A 552 -7.28 3.09 -40.37
C ALA A 552 -8.74 3.52 -40.25
N PRO A 553 -9.42 3.41 -39.09
CA PRO A 553 -10.82 3.85 -38.94
C PRO A 553 -11.01 5.37 -39.04
N TYR A 554 -9.94 6.16 -38.95
CA TYR A 554 -10.01 7.61 -38.89
C TYR A 554 -9.65 8.25 -40.25
N PRO A 555 -10.35 9.32 -40.67
CA PRO A 555 -10.22 9.94 -41.99
C PRO A 555 -9.02 10.89 -42.10
N PHE A 556 -7.83 10.47 -41.67
CA PHE A 556 -6.59 11.24 -41.83
C PHE A 556 -6.01 11.08 -43.23
N GLN A 557 -5.59 12.20 -43.83
CA GLN A 557 -4.88 12.20 -45.11
C GLN A 557 -3.43 11.76 -44.92
N ASP A 558 -2.75 12.31 -43.91
CA ASP A 558 -1.38 11.94 -43.54
C ASP A 558 -1.38 11.22 -42.18
N ARG A 559 -1.47 9.89 -42.25
CA ARG A 559 -1.47 9.04 -41.05
C ARG A 559 -0.16 9.09 -40.27
N GLN A 560 0.95 9.41 -40.93
CA GLN A 560 2.25 9.49 -40.26
C GLN A 560 2.33 10.76 -39.41
N VAL A 561 1.88 11.90 -39.95
CA VAL A 561 1.78 13.14 -39.19
C VAL A 561 0.74 13.02 -38.07
N ALA A 562 -0.40 12.36 -38.33
CA ALA A 562 -1.39 12.10 -37.30
C ALA A 562 -0.81 11.26 -36.14
N TYR A 563 -0.03 10.21 -36.46
CA TYR A 563 0.67 9.42 -35.45
C TYR A 563 1.68 10.26 -34.65
N GLN A 564 2.49 11.09 -35.31
CA GLN A 564 3.45 11.97 -34.64
C GLN A 564 2.76 12.94 -33.68
N ASN A 565 1.69 13.60 -34.12
CA ASN A 565 0.90 14.49 -33.26
C ASN A 565 0.25 13.74 -32.09
N LEU A 566 -0.26 12.53 -32.33
CA LEU A 566 -0.84 11.70 -31.28
C LEU A 566 0.20 11.34 -30.21
N MET A 567 1.41 10.96 -30.60
CA MET A 567 2.48 10.65 -29.65
C MET A 567 3.01 11.89 -28.93
N ALA A 568 3.04 13.05 -29.60
CA ALA A 568 3.40 14.32 -28.98
C ALA A 568 2.39 14.76 -27.92
N LEU A 569 1.09 14.48 -28.11
CA LEU A 569 0.07 14.69 -27.09
C LEU A 569 0.23 13.76 -25.88
N ALA A 570 0.81 12.57 -26.08
CA ALA A 570 1.09 11.58 -25.02
C ALA A 570 2.37 11.89 -24.22
N CYS A 571 3.12 12.95 -24.57
CA CYS A 571 4.38 13.32 -23.95
C CYS A 571 4.34 14.77 -23.47
N GLU A 572 5.02 15.05 -22.36
CA GLU A 572 5.23 16.41 -21.87
C GLU A 572 6.45 17.04 -22.55
N ASP A 573 6.38 18.33 -22.82
CA ASP A 573 7.48 19.08 -23.43
C ASP A 573 8.53 19.53 -22.41
N PHE A 574 8.20 19.46 -21.11
CA PHE A 574 9.07 19.88 -20.02
C PHE A 574 9.56 18.70 -19.17
N PRO A 575 10.88 18.55 -18.93
CA PRO A 575 11.44 17.39 -18.22
C PRO A 575 10.98 17.19 -16.77
N PHE A 576 10.54 18.26 -16.10
CA PHE A 576 10.06 18.19 -14.71
C PHE A 576 8.59 17.74 -14.59
N LEU A 577 7.87 17.64 -15.71
CA LEU A 577 6.52 17.11 -15.76
C LEU A 577 6.53 15.61 -16.01
N SER A 578 5.50 14.93 -15.50
CA SER A 578 5.42 13.47 -15.56
C SER A 578 5.03 12.95 -16.93
N GLN A 579 6.01 12.37 -17.64
CA GLN A 579 5.78 11.64 -18.89
C GLN A 579 4.87 10.42 -18.69
N ALA A 580 5.08 9.69 -17.58
CA ALA A 580 4.32 8.48 -17.28
C ALA A 580 2.84 8.78 -17.03
N ARG A 581 2.54 9.83 -16.26
CA ARG A 581 1.17 10.26 -15.97
C ARG A 581 0.47 10.86 -17.19
N CYS A 582 1.19 11.67 -17.97
CA CYS A 582 0.67 12.23 -19.23
C CYS A 582 0.21 11.11 -20.17
N ARG A 583 1.08 10.14 -20.45
CA ARG A 583 0.76 8.99 -21.30
C ARG A 583 -0.39 8.16 -20.74
N HIS A 584 -0.41 7.91 -19.43
CA HIS A 584 -1.48 7.15 -18.76
C HIS A 584 -2.87 7.76 -19.00
N PHE A 585 -3.06 9.05 -18.67
CA PHE A 585 -4.35 9.71 -18.85
C PHE A 585 -4.65 10.03 -20.31
N PHE A 586 -3.63 10.22 -21.15
CA PHE A 586 -3.84 10.41 -22.58
C PHE A 586 -4.37 9.13 -23.24
N ALA A 587 -3.77 7.96 -22.96
CA ALA A 587 -4.21 6.67 -23.48
C ALA A 587 -5.69 6.41 -23.16
N ALA A 588 -6.11 6.79 -21.95
CA ALA A 588 -7.48 6.71 -21.46
C ALA A 588 -8.51 7.55 -22.26
N ILE A 589 -8.09 8.66 -22.88
CA ILE A 589 -8.99 9.57 -23.63
C ILE A 589 -8.77 9.52 -25.13
N ALA A 590 -7.64 8.99 -25.61
CA ALA A 590 -7.22 9.02 -27.01
C ALA A 590 -8.30 8.47 -27.98
N PRO A 591 -8.99 7.36 -27.71
CA PRO A 591 -10.08 6.91 -28.58
C PRO A 591 -11.21 7.95 -28.77
N ARG A 592 -11.65 8.57 -27.66
CA ARG A 592 -12.71 9.59 -27.68
C ARG A 592 -12.25 10.87 -28.34
N LEU A 593 -10.99 11.25 -28.12
CA LEU A 593 -10.37 12.39 -28.79
C LEU A 593 -10.33 12.18 -30.29
N LEU A 594 -9.83 11.03 -30.77
CA LEU A 594 -9.77 10.73 -32.20
C LEU A 594 -11.17 10.61 -32.83
N GLN A 595 -12.15 10.07 -32.11
CA GLN A 595 -13.55 10.06 -32.56
C GLN A 595 -14.15 11.47 -32.67
N ALA A 596 -13.76 12.40 -31.81
CA ALA A 596 -14.17 13.80 -31.92
C ALA A 596 -13.46 14.48 -33.10
N VAL A 597 -12.15 14.25 -33.27
CA VAL A 597 -11.34 14.78 -34.37
C VAL A 597 -11.85 14.28 -35.73
N SER A 598 -12.28 13.02 -35.84
CA SER A 598 -12.79 12.46 -37.08
C SER A 598 -14.09 13.07 -37.57
N ARG A 599 -14.81 13.77 -36.69
CA ARG A 599 -16.04 14.51 -37.03
C ARG A 599 -15.76 15.95 -37.45
N ALA A 600 -14.52 16.42 -37.30
CA ALA A 600 -14.12 17.74 -37.74
C ALA A 600 -14.13 17.84 -39.29
N PRO A 601 -14.39 19.03 -39.86
CA PRO A 601 -14.30 19.25 -41.30
C PRO A 601 -12.89 18.97 -41.86
N ASN A 602 -11.85 19.20 -41.07
CA ASN A 602 -10.46 18.92 -41.41
C ASN A 602 -9.74 18.23 -40.23
N PRO A 603 -9.77 16.88 -40.16
CA PRO A 603 -9.19 16.10 -39.06
C PRO A 603 -7.68 16.30 -38.88
N ASP A 604 -6.91 16.34 -39.96
CA ASP A 604 -5.44 16.54 -39.92
C ASP A 604 -5.07 17.89 -39.31
N MET A 605 -5.77 18.96 -39.73
CA MET A 605 -5.59 20.30 -39.15
C MET A 605 -6.02 20.35 -37.68
N ALA A 606 -7.16 19.74 -37.34
CA ALA A 606 -7.67 19.71 -35.98
C ALA A 606 -6.67 19.04 -35.03
N LEU A 607 -6.10 17.88 -35.41
CA LEU A 607 -5.12 17.17 -34.59
C LEU A 607 -3.80 17.95 -34.47
N THR A 608 -3.35 18.60 -35.55
CA THR A 608 -2.16 19.45 -35.53
C THR A 608 -2.34 20.67 -34.61
N ASN A 609 -3.51 21.32 -34.66
CA ASN A 609 -3.81 22.44 -33.77
C ASN A 609 -3.93 21.98 -32.32
N LEU A 610 -4.58 20.83 -32.07
CA LEU A 610 -4.66 20.23 -30.75
C LEU A 610 -3.27 19.99 -30.15
N GLU A 611 -2.35 19.42 -30.93
CA GLU A 611 -0.97 19.21 -30.50
C GLU A 611 -0.30 20.53 -30.13
N LYS A 612 -0.29 21.51 -31.04
CA LYS A 612 0.38 22.81 -30.83
C LYS A 612 -0.20 23.61 -29.67
N VAL A 613 -1.53 23.67 -29.58
CA VAL A 613 -2.20 24.35 -28.47
C VAL A 613 -1.83 23.65 -27.17
N SER A 614 -1.97 22.33 -27.09
CA SER A 614 -1.66 21.60 -25.85
C SER A 614 -0.18 21.68 -25.45
N ALA A 615 0.73 21.69 -26.43
CA ALA A 615 2.17 21.90 -26.20
C ALA A 615 2.47 23.31 -25.68
N SER A 616 1.78 24.33 -26.20
CA SER A 616 1.94 25.71 -25.72
C SER A 616 1.45 25.89 -24.28
N LEU A 617 0.39 25.19 -23.87
CA LEU A 617 -0.17 25.29 -22.52
C LEU A 617 0.70 24.58 -21.47
N GLY A 618 1.37 23.48 -21.85
CA GLY A 618 2.11 22.62 -20.92
C GLY A 618 1.20 21.86 -19.95
N ALA A 619 1.81 21.05 -19.07
CA ALA A 619 1.10 20.25 -18.06
C ALA A 619 -0.07 19.41 -18.63
N LYS A 620 0.19 18.77 -19.78
CA LYS A 620 -0.81 18.02 -20.55
C LYS A 620 -1.46 16.91 -19.71
N ALA A 621 -0.73 16.30 -18.77
CA ALA A 621 -1.25 15.30 -17.85
C ALA A 621 -2.50 15.80 -17.08
N ILE A 622 -2.44 17.04 -16.54
CA ILE A 622 -3.55 17.65 -15.80
C ILE A 622 -4.74 17.91 -16.74
N LEU A 623 -4.45 18.37 -17.95
CA LEU A 623 -5.46 18.62 -18.97
C LEU A 623 -6.19 17.33 -19.37
N TRP A 624 -5.46 16.24 -19.60
CA TRP A 624 -6.02 14.94 -19.96
C TRP A 624 -6.82 14.33 -18.82
N GLU A 625 -6.34 14.49 -17.59
CA GLU A 625 -7.06 14.10 -16.39
C GLU A 625 -8.40 14.84 -16.28
N LEU A 626 -8.42 16.15 -16.51
CA LEU A 626 -9.64 16.95 -16.50
C LEU A 626 -10.63 16.55 -17.61
N PHE A 627 -10.14 16.35 -18.83
CA PHE A 627 -10.94 15.94 -19.99
C PHE A 627 -11.49 14.53 -19.86
N HIS A 628 -10.76 13.66 -19.17
CA HIS A 628 -11.23 12.33 -18.83
C HIS A 628 -12.52 12.42 -17.99
N PHE A 629 -12.54 13.27 -16.96
CA PHE A 629 -13.71 13.48 -16.10
C PHE A 629 -14.82 14.31 -16.74
N ASN A 630 -14.48 15.14 -17.72
CA ASN A 630 -15.43 15.99 -18.42
C ASN A 630 -15.40 15.75 -19.95
N PRO A 631 -15.97 14.63 -20.45
CA PRO A 631 -16.04 14.34 -21.88
C PRO A 631 -16.73 15.43 -22.72
N PRO A 632 -17.75 16.17 -22.23
CA PRO A 632 -18.23 17.36 -22.91
C PRO A 632 -17.13 18.39 -23.18
N THR A 633 -16.32 18.73 -22.17
CA THR A 633 -15.21 19.67 -22.32
C THR A 633 -14.17 19.22 -23.35
N LEU A 634 -13.81 17.92 -23.37
CA LEU A 634 -12.94 17.37 -24.41
C LEU A 634 -13.46 17.66 -25.82
N ARG A 635 -14.76 17.42 -26.06
CA ARG A 635 -15.36 17.67 -27.37
C ARG A 635 -15.31 19.14 -27.76
N LEU A 636 -15.60 20.03 -26.81
CA LEU A 636 -15.56 21.48 -27.06
C LEU A 636 -14.14 21.96 -27.34
N TYR A 637 -13.13 21.40 -26.66
CA TYR A 637 -11.72 21.69 -26.93
C TYR A 637 -11.29 21.24 -28.33
N VAL A 638 -11.70 20.04 -28.75
CA VAL A 638 -11.50 19.54 -30.13
C VAL A 638 -12.22 20.43 -31.14
N GLU A 639 -13.46 20.82 -30.88
CA GLU A 639 -14.26 21.68 -31.74
C GLU A 639 -13.60 23.06 -31.92
N LEU A 640 -13.09 23.67 -30.85
CA LEU A 640 -12.32 24.92 -30.91
C LEU A 640 -11.11 24.80 -31.83
N CYS A 641 -10.28 23.78 -31.62
CA CYS A 641 -9.06 23.55 -32.41
C CYS A 641 -9.35 23.20 -33.88
N ALA A 642 -10.50 22.57 -34.14
CA ALA A 642 -10.95 22.19 -35.47
C ALA A 642 -11.55 23.35 -36.28
N THR A 643 -12.17 24.32 -35.61
CA THR A 643 -12.99 25.36 -36.27
C THR A 643 -12.30 26.71 -36.38
N SER A 644 -11.37 27.05 -35.47
CA SER A 644 -10.74 28.38 -35.44
C SER A 644 -9.22 28.32 -35.33
N GLN A 645 -8.57 28.53 -36.48
CA GLN A 645 -7.13 28.76 -36.53
C GLN A 645 -6.74 30.04 -35.78
N PHE A 646 -7.57 31.08 -35.85
CA PHE A 646 -7.32 32.35 -35.17
C PHE A 646 -7.23 32.21 -33.64
N LEU A 647 -8.20 31.52 -33.02
CA LEU A 647 -8.16 31.31 -31.56
C LEU A 647 -7.04 30.34 -31.18
N SER A 648 -6.79 29.32 -32.01
CA SER A 648 -5.66 28.40 -31.80
C SER A 648 -4.33 29.15 -31.80
N GLU A 649 -4.12 30.08 -32.74
CA GLU A 649 -2.92 30.93 -32.80
C GLU A 649 -2.80 31.88 -31.59
N ILE A 650 -3.91 32.41 -31.08
CA ILE A 650 -3.89 33.19 -29.84
C ILE A 650 -3.41 32.33 -28.68
N LEU A 651 -3.97 31.12 -28.50
CA LEU A 651 -3.58 30.23 -27.41
C LEU A 651 -2.11 29.77 -27.53
N ILE A 652 -1.67 29.44 -28.74
CA ILE A 652 -0.27 29.05 -29.02
C ILE A 652 0.71 30.16 -28.63
N ASN A 653 0.38 31.40 -28.95
CA ASN A 653 1.24 32.55 -28.66
C ASN A 653 1.05 33.11 -27.24
N ASN A 654 0.05 32.64 -26.49
CA ASN A 654 -0.24 33.12 -25.13
C ASN A 654 -0.55 31.93 -24.18
N PRO A 655 0.47 31.12 -23.82
CA PRO A 655 0.35 29.94 -22.94
C PRO A 655 -0.45 30.12 -21.64
N GLY A 656 -0.41 31.31 -21.03
CA GLY A 656 -1.08 31.58 -19.75
C GLY A 656 -2.61 31.66 -19.82
N MET A 657 -3.21 31.45 -20.99
CA MET A 657 -4.67 31.57 -21.19
C MET A 657 -5.44 30.26 -20.95
N ILE A 658 -4.82 29.24 -20.35
CA ILE A 658 -5.49 27.96 -20.05
C ILE A 658 -6.71 28.15 -19.14
N ASP A 659 -6.58 28.96 -18.09
CA ASP A 659 -7.67 29.17 -17.13
C ASP A 659 -8.86 29.86 -17.79
N GLU A 660 -8.61 30.88 -18.64
CA GLU A 660 -9.67 31.56 -19.39
C GLU A 660 -10.34 30.63 -20.40
N LEU A 661 -9.57 29.77 -21.06
CA LEU A 661 -10.12 28.75 -21.96
C LEU A 661 -10.99 27.77 -21.17
N MET A 662 -10.46 27.21 -20.08
CA MET A 662 -11.18 26.24 -19.25
C MET A 662 -12.45 26.84 -18.64
N ASP A 663 -12.37 28.07 -18.12
CA ASP A 663 -13.50 28.83 -17.63
C ASP A 663 -14.51 29.09 -18.75
N SER A 664 -14.08 29.42 -19.96
CA SER A 664 -15.00 29.62 -21.09
C SER A 664 -15.69 28.34 -21.56
N LEU A 665 -15.00 27.20 -21.45
CA LEU A 665 -15.57 25.88 -21.75
C LEU A 665 -16.63 25.47 -20.72
N VAL A 666 -16.45 25.86 -19.45
CA VAL A 666 -17.34 25.49 -18.33
C VAL A 666 -18.42 26.56 -18.03
N VAL A 667 -18.01 27.82 -17.89
CA VAL A 667 -18.81 28.99 -17.52
C VAL A 667 -19.24 29.76 -18.77
N ASN A 668 -20.51 29.60 -19.14
CA ASN A 668 -21.08 30.20 -20.33
C ASN A 668 -21.89 31.48 -20.03
N ARG A 669 -21.23 32.62 -19.76
CA ARG A 669 -21.93 33.90 -19.57
C ARG A 669 -21.22 35.09 -20.24
N PRO A 670 -21.97 35.99 -20.89
CA PRO A 670 -21.40 37.26 -21.38
C PRO A 670 -21.01 38.15 -20.19
N LYS A 671 -19.85 38.80 -20.30
CA LYS A 671 -19.42 39.81 -19.32
C LYS A 671 -20.09 41.14 -19.66
N PRO A 672 -20.67 41.88 -18.69
CA PRO A 672 -21.22 43.20 -18.96
C PRO A 672 -20.10 44.20 -19.24
N ALA A 673 -20.35 45.20 -20.10
CA ALA A 673 -19.37 46.21 -20.49
C ALA A 673 -18.71 46.92 -19.29
N SER A 674 -19.46 47.17 -18.21
CA SER A 674 -18.93 47.78 -16.98
C SER A 674 -17.90 46.90 -16.28
N ALA A 675 -18.08 45.56 -16.31
CA ALA A 675 -17.11 44.63 -15.74
C ALA A 675 -15.83 44.59 -16.57
N ILE A 676 -15.95 44.53 -17.91
CA ILE A 676 -14.81 44.57 -18.84
C ILE A 676 -13.98 45.85 -18.61
N GLN A 677 -14.65 47.00 -18.47
CA GLN A 677 -13.98 48.27 -18.19
C GLN A 677 -13.30 48.31 -16.81
N ALA A 678 -13.95 47.78 -15.78
CA ALA A 678 -13.40 47.77 -14.42
C ALA A 678 -12.18 46.85 -14.33
N GLU A 679 -12.25 45.65 -14.92
CA GLU A 679 -11.16 44.69 -15.00
C GLU A 679 -9.94 45.29 -15.72
N LEU A 680 -10.15 45.89 -16.89
CA LEU A 680 -9.07 46.53 -17.63
C LEU A 680 -8.44 47.71 -16.88
N ALA A 681 -9.27 48.54 -16.22
CA ALA A 681 -8.78 49.66 -15.43
C ALA A 681 -7.94 49.20 -14.23
N GLU A 682 -8.30 48.07 -13.61
CA GLU A 682 -7.53 47.46 -12.54
C GLU A 682 -6.17 46.95 -13.03
N LEU A 683 -6.16 46.19 -14.13
CA LEU A 683 -4.94 45.66 -14.73
C LEU A 683 -3.96 46.76 -15.16
N CYS A 684 -4.48 47.92 -15.59
CA CYS A 684 -3.67 49.07 -16.02
C CYS A 684 -3.23 49.97 -14.85
N ARG A 685 -3.67 49.72 -13.61
CA ARG A 685 -3.41 50.63 -12.49
C ARG A 685 -1.92 50.67 -12.17
N GLY A 686 -1.32 51.86 -12.31
CA GLY A 686 0.10 52.08 -11.98
C GLY A 686 1.08 51.45 -12.97
N ALA A 687 0.62 51.00 -14.14
CA ALA A 687 1.47 50.44 -15.17
C ALA A 687 2.25 51.53 -15.92
N GLU A 688 3.56 51.35 -16.07
CA GLU A 688 4.44 52.26 -16.82
C GLU A 688 4.24 52.13 -18.33
N ASP A 689 4.06 50.90 -18.82
CA ASP A 689 3.71 50.58 -20.20
C ASP A 689 2.40 49.80 -20.26
N LEU A 690 1.41 50.37 -20.94
CA LEU A 690 0.10 49.76 -21.10
C LEU A 690 0.06 48.74 -22.24
N ALA A 691 0.95 48.83 -23.23
CA ALA A 691 0.79 48.07 -24.46
C ALA A 691 0.74 46.54 -24.26
N PRO A 692 1.62 45.91 -23.45
CA PRO A 692 1.55 44.47 -23.17
C PRO A 692 0.26 44.06 -22.45
N ILE A 693 -0.20 44.90 -21.51
CA ILE A 693 -1.41 44.65 -20.71
C ILE A 693 -2.66 44.71 -21.59
N LEU A 694 -2.77 45.75 -22.42
CA LEU A 694 -3.89 45.91 -23.36
C LEU A 694 -3.93 44.77 -24.38
N LEU A 695 -2.78 44.33 -24.88
CA LEU A 695 -2.68 43.23 -25.83
C LEU A 695 -3.11 41.89 -25.20
N SER A 696 -2.59 41.59 -24.00
CA SER A 696 -2.94 40.39 -23.24
C SER A 696 -4.42 40.37 -22.89
N PHE A 697 -4.97 41.48 -22.37
CA PHE A 697 -6.39 41.60 -22.02
C PHE A 697 -7.29 41.41 -23.24
N ARG A 698 -6.94 42.04 -24.38
CA ARG A 698 -7.70 41.87 -25.63
C ARG A 698 -7.71 40.42 -26.06
N ASN A 699 -6.56 39.75 -26.05
CA ASN A 699 -6.43 38.35 -26.44
C ASN A 699 -7.24 37.44 -25.50
N GLN A 700 -7.23 37.70 -24.19
CA GLN A 700 -8.02 36.97 -23.19
C GLN A 700 -9.52 37.10 -23.47
N GLU A 701 -10.00 38.33 -23.68
CA GLU A 701 -11.42 38.57 -24.00
C GLU A 701 -11.82 37.99 -25.36
N TRP A 702 -10.91 37.95 -26.34
CA TRP A 702 -11.13 37.29 -27.62
C TRP A 702 -11.24 35.77 -27.49
N VAL A 703 -10.42 35.13 -26.65
CA VAL A 703 -10.56 33.70 -26.34
C VAL A 703 -11.93 33.44 -25.70
N ARG A 704 -12.32 34.25 -24.72
CA ARG A 704 -13.63 34.12 -24.02
C ARG A 704 -14.82 34.26 -24.96
N ILE A 705 -14.84 35.34 -25.73
CA ILE A 705 -15.95 35.66 -26.65
C ILE A 705 -15.96 34.68 -27.83
N GLY A 706 -14.79 34.40 -28.41
CA GLY A 706 -14.65 33.52 -29.57
C GLY A 706 -14.99 32.07 -29.26
N THR A 707 -14.59 31.56 -28.08
CA THR A 707 -14.97 30.21 -27.63
C THR A 707 -16.48 30.09 -27.53
N ARG A 708 -17.17 31.11 -27.00
CA ARG A 708 -18.64 31.12 -26.94
C ARG A 708 -19.31 31.20 -28.30
N ASP A 709 -18.74 31.95 -29.24
CA ASP A 709 -19.25 32.06 -30.60
C ASP A 709 -19.17 30.70 -31.32
N ILE A 710 -17.98 30.08 -31.32
CA ILE A 710 -17.72 28.79 -31.96
C ILE A 710 -18.64 27.69 -31.43
N LEU A 711 -18.82 27.64 -30.11
CA LEU A 711 -19.65 26.62 -29.47
C LEU A 711 -21.16 26.89 -29.59
N GLY A 712 -21.57 27.90 -30.37
CA GLY A 712 -22.97 28.28 -30.58
C GLY A 712 -23.66 28.80 -29.32
N ARG A 713 -22.88 29.29 -28.35
CA ARG A 713 -23.36 29.71 -27.03
C ARG A 713 -23.69 31.20 -26.94
N GLY A 714 -23.36 31.99 -27.96
CA GLY A 714 -23.73 33.39 -28.09
C GLY A 714 -24.42 33.65 -29.43
N SER A 715 -25.45 34.50 -29.44
CA SER A 715 -25.95 35.00 -30.73
C SER A 715 -24.92 35.96 -31.34
N VAL A 716 -24.85 36.03 -32.67
CA VAL A 716 -23.98 36.98 -33.40
C VAL A 716 -24.15 38.41 -32.88
N ARG A 717 -25.37 38.82 -32.53
CA ARG A 717 -25.65 40.14 -31.94
C ARG A 717 -24.99 40.37 -30.58
N VAL A 718 -24.93 39.34 -29.74
CA VAL A 718 -24.28 39.42 -28.42
C VAL A 718 -22.76 39.41 -28.59
N VAL A 719 -22.23 38.51 -29.43
CA VAL A 719 -20.79 38.40 -29.73
C VAL A 719 -20.24 39.72 -30.27
N THR A 720 -20.89 40.28 -31.30
CA THR A 720 -20.48 41.57 -31.89
C THR A 720 -20.56 42.73 -30.91
N ARG A 721 -21.55 42.73 -30.00
CA ARG A 721 -21.64 43.73 -28.93
C ARG A 721 -20.47 43.61 -27.95
N GLU A 722 -20.16 42.41 -27.48
CA GLU A 722 -19.05 42.21 -26.55
C GLU A 722 -17.70 42.59 -27.17
N LEU A 723 -17.47 42.27 -28.44
CA LEU A 723 -16.27 42.72 -29.16
C LEU A 723 -16.17 44.25 -29.22
N ALA A 724 -17.30 44.93 -29.45
CA ALA A 724 -17.37 46.40 -29.42
C ALA A 724 -17.16 46.96 -28.00
N ASP A 725 -17.67 46.28 -26.96
CA ASP A 725 -17.48 46.67 -25.57
C ASP A 725 -16.00 46.56 -25.16
N VAL A 726 -15.31 45.48 -25.56
CA VAL A 726 -13.86 45.31 -25.37
C VAL A 726 -13.07 46.41 -26.07
N ALA A 727 -13.38 46.69 -27.34
CA ALA A 727 -12.73 47.77 -28.09
C ALA A 727 -12.95 49.13 -27.43
N SER A 728 -14.19 49.41 -27.00
CA SER A 728 -14.54 50.66 -26.32
C SER A 728 -13.81 50.81 -24.98
N ALA A 729 -13.68 49.72 -24.21
CA ALA A 729 -12.93 49.71 -22.96
C ALA A 729 -11.44 50.04 -23.19
N ILE A 730 -10.82 49.41 -24.20
CA ILE A 730 -9.42 49.65 -24.57
C ILE A 730 -9.20 51.10 -25.02
N VAL A 731 -10.04 51.61 -25.93
CA VAL A 731 -9.94 53.00 -26.41
C VAL A 731 -10.12 53.98 -25.26
N ALA A 732 -11.10 53.77 -24.38
CA ALA A 732 -11.31 54.62 -23.21
C ALA A 732 -10.11 54.60 -22.26
N GLN A 733 -9.51 53.43 -22.03
CA GLN A 733 -8.34 53.30 -21.15
C GLN A 733 -7.12 54.02 -21.73
N VAL A 734 -6.83 53.84 -23.03
CA VAL A 734 -5.75 54.54 -23.73
C VAL A 734 -5.97 56.06 -23.71
N ALA A 735 -7.19 56.52 -23.99
CA ALA A 735 -7.51 57.94 -23.97
C ALA A 735 -7.31 58.56 -22.57
N ARG A 736 -7.74 57.86 -21.51
CA ARG A 736 -7.52 58.29 -20.13
C ARG A 736 -6.04 58.38 -19.79
N ASP A 737 -5.25 57.36 -20.11
CA ASP A 737 -3.81 57.36 -19.85
C ASP A 737 -3.08 58.48 -20.61
N GLN A 738 -3.34 58.64 -21.91
CA GLN A 738 -2.72 59.69 -22.71
C GLN A 738 -3.11 61.09 -22.26
N TRP A 739 -4.35 61.26 -21.79
CA TRP A 739 -4.78 62.50 -21.16
C TRP A 739 -4.00 62.77 -19.86
N HIS A 740 -3.91 61.78 -18.96
CA HIS A 740 -3.19 61.93 -17.70
C HIS A 740 -1.70 62.21 -17.90
N ARG A 741 -1.03 61.51 -18.82
CA ARG A 741 0.40 61.74 -19.14
C ARG A 741 0.70 63.12 -19.71
N ARG A 742 -0.30 63.80 -20.30
CA ARG A 742 -0.15 65.17 -20.85
C ARG A 742 -0.67 66.26 -19.92
N ALA A 743 -1.48 65.89 -18.92
CA ALA A 743 -2.02 66.79 -17.92
C ALA A 743 -1.09 66.95 -16.70
N VAL A 744 -0.22 65.97 -16.47
CA VAL A 744 1.00 66.08 -15.64
C VAL A 744 2.12 66.64 -16.51
#